data_AF-A0AAE9IYK9-F1
#
_entry.id   AF-A0AAE9IYK9-F1
#
_cell.length_a   1.000
_cell.length_b   1.000
_cell.length_c   1.000
_cell.angle_alpha   90.00
_cell.angle_beta   90.00
_cell.angle_gamma   90.00
#
_symmetry.space_group_name_H-M   'P 1'
#
loop_
_entity.id
_entity.type
_entity.pdbx_description
1 polymer ?
#
loop_
_entity_poly.entity_id
_entity_poly.type
_entity_poly.pdbx_seq_one_letter_code
_entity_poly.pdbx_strand_id
1 'polypeptide(L)'
;MSAQKLYGSHVPLAPLSRILLGIGSAATAITDPRRGDMVAAMGETTAVGPVLENIRRRMESDKIGKKLLMEKPRISNETIDRKWLAQLPDGTLGKHYSNFLERLNTSPDARPTVKYIDNLEHLYVMQRYRETHDFTHIALEQKTNMLGEVTVKYFEGIQYGLPMCVSGGIFGGARLLTKNRSEFLHKNLPWVVEQAKTARFFMAFDWENHFESQLSDVQKELNVANMTESDVAESIGDIVSRLNNALDDLETKKNQTPSVLKGPTVSQERPSAPYRQKIEKLSAEVVDSNPYSRLMALQRMGIVRDYEQIRDKTVAVVGVGGVGSVVAEMLTRCGIGKLILFDYDKVEIANMNRLFYQPNQAGLSKVEAARDTLIHVNPDVQIEVHNFNITTMDNFDVFVGRIRNGSLKSGKIDLVLSCVDNFEARMAVNMACNEENQIWMESGVSENAVSGHIQYIEPGKTACFACVPPLVVASNIDERTLKREGVCAASLPTTMAVVAGFLVMNTLKYLLNFGEVSHYVGYNALADFFPRESIKPNPSCDDRHCQIRQKEYEEKISSEPITLDIQAPEDEPIIHEENDWGIEVVDSDTTEAPSSSAATEVAPGLKFAYEPTQTPKKNSSDNLKLSPSQAVTKEWMENIRDALLEEDRLKKEQNKRK
;
A
#
# COMPACT_ATOMS: atom_id res chain seq x y z
N MET A 1 5.37 20.71 -36.09
CA MET A 1 5.44 22.09 -35.55
C MET A 1 5.44 21.98 -34.04
N SER A 2 6.55 22.31 -33.36
CA SER A 2 6.57 22.34 -31.89
C SER A 2 5.64 23.45 -31.41
N ALA A 3 4.62 23.09 -30.63
CA ALA A 3 3.69 24.05 -30.07
C ALA A 3 4.45 25.04 -29.16
N GLN A 4 4.17 26.34 -29.33
CA GLN A 4 4.88 27.39 -28.63
C GLN A 4 4.59 27.31 -27.12
N LYS A 5 5.63 27.36 -26.28
CA LYS A 5 5.46 27.44 -24.82
C LYS A 5 4.77 28.76 -24.45
N LEU A 6 3.71 28.70 -23.65
CA LEU A 6 2.92 29.86 -23.24
C LEU A 6 3.47 30.53 -21.97
N TYR A 7 4.14 29.75 -21.11
CA TYR A 7 4.73 30.20 -19.84
C TYR A 7 5.90 29.27 -19.44
N GLY A 8 6.68 29.65 -18.42
CA GLY A 8 7.97 29.00 -18.10
C GLY A 8 7.89 27.49 -17.83
N SER A 9 6.86 27.03 -17.11
CA SER A 9 6.61 25.61 -16.84
C SER A 9 5.74 24.91 -17.90
N HIS A 10 5.35 25.59 -18.99
CA HIS A 10 4.43 25.05 -19.98
C HIS A 10 5.06 23.89 -20.76
N VAL A 11 4.34 22.77 -20.77
CA VAL A 11 4.62 21.58 -21.57
C VAL A 11 3.41 21.39 -22.48
N PRO A 12 3.48 21.86 -23.75
CA PRO A 12 2.37 21.72 -24.67
C PRO A 12 2.19 20.24 -25.03
N LEU A 13 0.95 19.77 -25.01
CA LEU A 13 0.61 18.38 -25.32
C LEU A 13 -0.22 18.30 -26.59
N ALA A 14 0.13 17.37 -27.48
CA ALA A 14 -0.78 16.97 -28.55
C ALA A 14 -2.04 16.31 -27.94
N PRO A 15 -3.22 16.36 -28.59
CA PRO A 15 -4.45 15.81 -28.04
C PRO A 15 -4.34 14.34 -27.59
N LEU A 16 -3.65 13.50 -28.37
CA LEU A 16 -3.41 12.10 -28.01
C LEU A 16 -2.50 11.96 -26.78
N SER A 17 -1.39 12.72 -26.74
CA SER A 17 -0.47 12.73 -25.59
C SER A 17 -1.16 13.21 -24.32
N ARG A 18 -2.11 14.15 -24.41
CA ARG A 18 -2.93 14.62 -23.29
C ARG A 18 -3.83 13.52 -22.75
N ILE A 19 -4.46 12.74 -23.64
CA ILE A 19 -5.31 11.60 -23.26
C ILE A 19 -4.46 10.51 -22.60
N LEU A 20 -3.34 10.12 -23.22
CA LEU A 20 -2.44 9.08 -22.69
C LEU A 20 -1.87 9.46 -21.33
N LEU A 21 -1.38 10.70 -21.19
CA LEU A 21 -0.91 11.21 -19.91
C LEU A 21 -2.04 11.23 -18.87
N GLY A 22 -3.25 11.63 -19.26
CA GLY A 22 -4.41 11.60 -18.36
C GLY A 22 -4.77 10.21 -17.87
N ILE A 23 -4.79 9.20 -18.76
CA ILE A 23 -5.06 7.80 -18.41
C ILE A 23 -3.93 7.25 -17.53
N GLY A 24 -2.67 7.44 -17.94
CA GLY A 24 -1.51 6.94 -17.19
C GLY A 24 -1.40 7.57 -15.80
N SER A 25 -1.61 8.89 -15.70
CA SER A 25 -1.65 9.60 -14.42
C SER A 25 -2.86 9.20 -13.57
N ALA A 26 -4.02 8.92 -14.16
CA ALA A 26 -5.18 8.40 -13.43
C ALA A 26 -4.93 7.00 -12.87
N ALA A 27 -4.39 6.09 -13.68
CA ALA A 27 -4.02 4.75 -13.25
C ALA A 27 -3.00 4.81 -12.10
N THR A 28 -1.97 5.66 -12.24
CA THR A 28 -0.96 5.85 -11.20
C THR A 28 -1.54 6.50 -9.94
N ALA A 29 -2.44 7.48 -10.06
CA ALA A 29 -3.13 8.09 -8.93
C ALA A 29 -4.06 7.12 -8.20
N ILE A 30 -4.62 6.12 -8.90
CA ILE A 30 -5.43 5.06 -8.30
C ILE A 30 -4.53 4.05 -7.56
N THR A 31 -3.40 3.66 -8.14
CA THR A 31 -2.48 2.68 -7.53
C THR A 31 -1.64 3.29 -6.41
N ASP A 32 -1.21 4.54 -6.57
CA ASP A 32 -0.45 5.30 -5.58
C ASP A 32 -0.96 6.77 -5.49
N PRO A 33 -1.97 7.02 -4.65
CA PRO A 33 -2.51 8.37 -4.42
C PRO A 33 -1.50 9.36 -3.82
N ARG A 34 -0.34 8.90 -3.31
CA ARG A 34 0.70 9.76 -2.72
C ARG A 34 1.57 10.44 -3.78
N ARG A 35 1.50 9.98 -5.04
CA ARG A 35 2.08 10.67 -6.21
C ARG A 35 1.26 11.91 -6.55
N GLY A 36 1.43 12.97 -5.74
CA GLY A 36 0.75 14.25 -5.93
C GLY A 36 1.02 14.90 -7.29
N ASP A 37 2.16 14.58 -7.92
CA ASP A 37 2.50 14.95 -9.30
C ASP A 37 1.59 14.26 -10.34
N MET A 38 1.19 13.01 -10.11
CA MET A 38 0.28 12.28 -11.00
C MET A 38 -1.17 12.71 -10.79
N VAL A 39 -1.59 12.99 -9.55
CA VAL A 39 -2.92 13.60 -9.29
C VAL A 39 -3.00 14.99 -9.95
N ALA A 40 -1.91 15.76 -9.86
CA ALA A 40 -1.78 17.05 -10.52
C ALA A 40 -1.84 16.92 -12.05
N ALA A 41 -1.06 16.00 -12.63
CA ALA A 41 -1.07 15.73 -14.07
C ALA A 41 -2.45 15.29 -14.56
N MET A 42 -3.08 14.33 -13.88
CA MET A 42 -4.45 13.88 -14.17
C MET A 42 -5.43 15.05 -14.09
N GLY A 43 -5.35 15.89 -13.07
CA GLY A 43 -6.19 17.08 -12.92
C GLY A 43 -6.07 18.04 -14.10
N GLU A 44 -4.87 18.30 -14.61
CA GLU A 44 -4.65 19.21 -15.73
C GLU A 44 -5.05 18.61 -17.07
N THR A 45 -4.69 17.36 -17.32
CA THR A 45 -4.98 16.70 -18.59
C THR A 45 -6.48 16.48 -18.78
N THR A 46 -7.19 16.20 -17.69
CA THR A 46 -8.66 16.02 -17.69
C THR A 46 -9.45 17.31 -17.51
N ALA A 47 -8.81 18.42 -17.10
CA ALA A 47 -9.46 19.73 -17.06
C ALA A 47 -9.72 20.24 -18.49
N VAL A 48 -10.94 19.99 -18.96
CA VAL A 48 -11.38 20.42 -20.29
C VAL A 48 -11.63 21.93 -20.33
N GLY A 49 -11.30 22.56 -21.45
CA GLY A 49 -11.44 24.02 -21.66
C GLY A 49 -12.80 24.60 -21.26
N PRO A 50 -13.95 23.97 -21.62
CA PRO A 50 -15.27 24.46 -21.20
C PRO A 50 -15.50 24.45 -19.69
N VAL A 51 -14.91 23.49 -18.95
CA VAL A 51 -15.04 23.42 -17.48
C VAL A 51 -14.24 24.54 -16.83
N LEU A 52 -12.98 24.72 -17.22
CA LEU A 52 -12.15 25.82 -16.71
C LEU A 52 -12.74 27.19 -17.07
N GLU A 53 -13.33 27.31 -18.26
CA GLU A 53 -14.03 28.52 -18.67
C GLU A 53 -15.29 28.78 -17.82
N ASN A 54 -16.05 27.75 -17.48
CA ASN A 54 -17.20 27.88 -16.58
C ASN A 54 -16.77 28.32 -15.17
N ILE A 55 -15.69 27.76 -14.64
CA ILE A 55 -15.11 28.18 -13.34
C ILE A 55 -14.68 29.65 -13.42
N ARG A 56 -13.95 30.04 -14.48
CA ARG A 56 -13.52 31.43 -14.73
C ARG A 56 -14.70 32.39 -14.76
N ARG A 57 -15.77 32.07 -15.51
CA ARG A 57 -16.98 32.90 -15.59
C ARG A 57 -17.70 33.05 -14.26
N ARG A 58 -17.76 31.98 -13.45
CA ARG A 58 -18.32 32.04 -12.10
C ARG A 58 -17.48 32.92 -11.18
N MET A 59 -16.14 32.86 -11.27
CA MET A 59 -15.27 33.80 -10.57
C MET A 59 -15.49 35.24 -11.04
N GLU A 60 -15.61 35.48 -12.35
CA GLU A 60 -15.83 36.81 -12.92
C GLU A 60 -17.19 37.42 -12.52
N SER A 61 -18.21 36.58 -12.31
CA SER A 61 -19.52 37.02 -11.83
C SER A 61 -19.53 37.45 -10.35
N ASP A 62 -18.51 37.07 -9.58
CA ASP A 62 -18.32 37.48 -8.19
C ASP A 62 -17.35 38.68 -8.12
N LYS A 63 -17.66 39.68 -7.29
CA LYS A 63 -16.84 40.89 -7.17
C LYS A 63 -15.41 40.59 -6.68
N ILE A 64 -15.27 39.69 -5.71
CA ILE A 64 -13.97 39.23 -5.19
C ILE A 64 -13.31 38.31 -6.20
N GLY A 65 -14.06 37.37 -6.78
CA GLY A 65 -13.56 36.48 -7.83
C GLY A 65 -12.96 37.24 -9.02
N LYS A 66 -13.60 38.33 -9.47
CA LYS A 66 -13.09 39.21 -10.52
C LYS A 66 -11.77 39.89 -10.12
N LYS A 67 -11.66 40.35 -8.87
CA LYS A 67 -10.41 40.92 -8.32
C LYS A 67 -9.29 39.87 -8.32
N LEU A 68 -9.58 38.64 -7.89
CA LEU A 68 -8.63 37.52 -7.86
C LEU A 68 -8.12 37.15 -9.26
N LEU A 69 -9.00 37.15 -10.28
CA LEU A 69 -8.59 36.91 -11.67
C LEU A 69 -7.65 37.99 -12.23
N MET A 70 -7.77 39.24 -11.74
CA MET A 70 -6.91 40.36 -12.14
C MET A 70 -5.57 40.34 -11.40
N GLU A 71 -5.60 40.23 -10.06
CA GLU A 71 -4.42 40.34 -9.20
C GLU A 71 -3.60 39.05 -9.15
N LYS A 72 -4.24 37.91 -9.38
CA LYS A 72 -3.64 36.57 -9.40
C LYS A 72 -2.75 36.27 -8.18
N PRO A 73 -3.23 36.50 -6.94
CA PRO A 73 -2.44 36.20 -5.73
C PRO A 73 -2.08 34.72 -5.66
N ARG A 74 -0.92 34.44 -5.06
CA ARG A 74 -0.34 33.11 -4.89
C ARG A 74 -0.27 32.73 -3.42
N ILE A 75 -0.52 31.46 -3.13
CA ILE A 75 -0.39 30.86 -1.79
C ILE A 75 0.81 29.92 -1.85
N SER A 76 1.96 30.40 -1.36
CA SER A 76 3.27 29.77 -1.50
C SER A 76 4.14 30.06 -0.27
N ASN A 77 5.29 29.39 -0.10
CA ASN A 77 6.20 29.78 0.99
C ASN A 77 6.79 31.18 0.80
N GLU A 78 6.82 31.72 -0.42
CA GLU A 78 7.28 33.08 -0.69
C GLU A 78 6.28 34.14 -0.23
N THR A 79 4.98 33.81 -0.23
CA THR A 79 3.89 34.76 0.07
C THR A 79 3.31 34.60 1.47
N ILE A 80 3.63 33.49 2.16
CA ILE A 80 3.10 33.17 3.48
C ILE A 80 4.23 32.97 4.50
N ASP A 81 4.25 33.80 5.54
CA ASP A 81 5.13 33.60 6.69
C ASP A 81 4.56 32.52 7.63
N ARG A 82 5.19 31.34 7.61
CA ARG A 82 4.81 30.20 8.46
C ARG A 82 4.97 30.46 9.95
N LYS A 83 5.98 31.25 10.35
CA LYS A 83 6.20 31.56 11.77
C LYS A 83 5.11 32.49 12.29
N TRP A 84 4.69 33.45 11.46
CA TRP A 84 3.56 34.32 11.75
C TRP A 84 2.25 33.52 11.87
N LEU A 85 1.94 32.64 10.91
CA LEU A 85 0.74 31.79 11.00
C LEU A 85 0.68 30.94 12.28
N ALA A 86 1.82 30.40 12.71
CA ALA A 86 1.91 29.60 13.94
C ALA A 86 1.67 30.42 15.22
N GLN A 87 1.87 31.74 15.18
CA GLN A 87 1.67 32.65 16.31
C GLN A 87 0.24 33.21 16.40
N LEU A 88 -0.59 33.01 15.36
CA LEU A 88 -1.97 33.49 15.37
C LEU A 88 -2.80 32.79 16.47
N PRO A 89 -3.82 33.47 17.03
CA PRO A 89 -4.67 32.89 18.07
C PRO A 89 -5.37 31.61 17.61
N ASP A 90 -5.57 30.67 18.55
CA ASP A 90 -6.36 29.46 18.31
C ASP A 90 -7.80 29.81 17.87
N GLY A 91 -8.32 29.05 16.90
CA GLY A 91 -9.62 29.29 16.27
C GLY A 91 -9.57 30.15 14.99
N THR A 92 -8.46 30.83 14.71
CA THR A 92 -8.29 31.57 13.44
C THR A 92 -7.99 30.65 12.26
N LEU A 93 -8.42 31.02 11.05
CA LEU A 93 -8.15 30.26 9.82
C LEU A 93 -6.65 30.00 9.63
N GLY A 94 -5.82 31.00 9.88
CA GLY A 94 -4.36 30.91 9.73
C GLY A 94 -3.73 29.93 10.72
N LYS A 95 -4.19 29.92 11.97
CA LYS A 95 -3.73 28.95 12.98
C LYS A 95 -4.16 27.52 12.62
N HIS A 96 -5.41 27.35 12.15
CA HIS A 96 -5.88 26.07 11.62
C HIS A 96 -5.07 25.59 10.41
N TYR A 97 -4.70 26.49 9.50
CA TYR A 97 -3.86 26.17 8.35
C TYR A 97 -2.43 25.81 8.76
N SER A 98 -1.82 26.53 9.70
CA SER A 98 -0.51 26.18 10.27
C SER A 98 -0.52 24.77 10.87
N ASN A 99 -1.53 24.48 11.71
CA ASN A 99 -1.69 23.17 12.35
C ASN A 99 -1.95 22.07 11.30
N PHE A 100 -2.70 22.37 10.23
CA PHE A 100 -2.94 21.46 9.12
C PHE A 100 -1.63 21.09 8.40
N LEU A 101 -0.81 22.09 8.04
CA LEU A 101 0.47 21.89 7.38
C LEU A 101 1.47 21.12 8.25
N GLU A 102 1.57 21.47 9.54
CA GLU A 102 2.44 20.77 10.50
C GLU A 102 2.02 19.31 10.70
N ARG A 103 0.72 19.05 10.86
CA ARG A 103 0.18 17.69 11.03
C ARG A 103 0.48 16.78 9.84
N LEU A 104 0.50 17.34 8.63
CA LEU A 104 0.78 16.59 7.40
C LEU A 104 2.25 16.63 7.00
N ASN A 105 3.11 17.29 7.78
CA ASN A 105 4.52 17.52 7.47
C ASN A 105 4.71 18.03 6.02
N THR A 106 3.89 19.01 5.61
CA THR A 106 3.86 19.56 4.25
C THR A 106 4.07 21.08 4.25
N SER A 107 4.12 21.68 3.06
CA SER A 107 4.22 23.12 2.88
C SER A 107 3.29 23.61 1.76
N PRO A 108 2.96 24.92 1.70
CA PRO A 108 2.20 25.48 0.58
C PRO A 108 2.76 25.13 -0.81
N ASP A 109 4.09 25.02 -0.93
CA ASP A 109 4.76 24.70 -2.20
C ASP A 109 4.80 23.20 -2.54
N ALA A 110 4.26 22.33 -1.68
CA ALA A 110 4.23 20.89 -1.95
C ALA A 110 3.38 20.54 -3.19
N ARG A 111 2.54 21.47 -3.68
CA ARG A 111 1.75 21.31 -4.90
C ARG A 111 2.56 21.77 -6.12
N PRO A 112 2.75 20.91 -7.14
CA PRO A 112 3.51 21.28 -8.33
C PRO A 112 2.82 22.38 -9.13
N THR A 113 3.62 23.24 -9.76
CA THR A 113 3.12 24.27 -10.68
C THR A 113 2.41 23.64 -11.87
N VAL A 114 1.40 24.34 -12.39
CA VAL A 114 0.63 23.90 -13.58
C VAL A 114 1.55 23.84 -14.81
N LYS A 115 1.40 22.81 -15.66
CA LYS A 115 2.27 22.50 -16.81
C LYS A 115 1.54 22.31 -18.14
N TYR A 116 0.36 21.70 -18.14
CA TYR A 116 -0.34 21.15 -19.31
C TYR A 116 -1.63 21.94 -19.67
N ILE A 117 -1.75 23.20 -19.26
CA ILE A 117 -2.90 24.05 -19.59
C ILE A 117 -2.53 24.97 -20.76
N ASP A 118 -3.14 24.71 -21.91
CA ASP A 118 -2.85 25.43 -23.17
C ASP A 118 -3.58 26.80 -23.28
N ASN A 119 -4.03 27.37 -22.15
CA ASN A 119 -4.70 28.68 -22.11
C ASN A 119 -4.25 29.50 -20.89
N LEU A 120 -3.66 30.68 -21.15
CA LEU A 120 -3.16 31.59 -20.12
C LEU A 120 -4.25 32.15 -19.20
N GLU A 121 -5.49 32.26 -19.67
CA GLU A 121 -6.62 32.69 -18.84
C GLU A 121 -7.07 31.59 -17.87
N HIS A 122 -6.87 30.32 -18.24
CA HIS A 122 -7.22 29.17 -17.41
C HIS A 122 -6.08 28.74 -16.48
N LEU A 123 -4.85 29.17 -16.77
CA LEU A 123 -3.66 28.88 -15.95
C LEU A 123 -3.86 29.27 -14.50
N TYR A 124 -4.30 30.51 -14.24
CA TYR A 124 -4.50 30.98 -12.88
C TYR A 124 -5.64 30.24 -12.18
N VAL A 125 -6.72 29.92 -12.91
CA VAL A 125 -7.86 29.16 -12.38
C VAL A 125 -7.41 27.79 -11.87
N MET A 126 -6.61 27.07 -12.66
CA MET A 126 -6.11 25.76 -12.25
C MET A 126 -5.07 25.84 -11.12
N GLN A 127 -4.23 26.88 -11.12
CA GLN A 127 -3.24 27.09 -10.06
C GLN A 127 -3.92 27.44 -8.73
N ARG A 128 -4.93 28.33 -8.75
CA ARG A 128 -5.71 28.69 -7.56
C ARG A 128 -6.44 27.46 -6.99
N TYR A 129 -7.04 26.63 -7.83
CA TYR A 129 -7.71 25.40 -7.39
C TYR A 129 -6.78 24.52 -6.54
N ARG A 130 -5.52 24.35 -6.96
CA ARG A 130 -4.52 23.57 -6.21
C ARG A 130 -4.15 24.21 -4.90
N GLU A 131 -3.92 25.51 -4.94
CA GLU A 131 -3.45 26.30 -3.79
C GLU A 131 -4.53 26.44 -2.71
N THR A 132 -5.81 26.41 -3.09
CA THR A 132 -6.92 26.56 -2.14
C THR A 132 -7.55 25.24 -1.69
N HIS A 133 -7.12 24.10 -2.24
CA HIS A 133 -7.68 22.79 -1.92
C HIS A 133 -7.62 22.48 -0.41
N ASP A 134 -6.49 22.75 0.23
CA ASP A 134 -6.30 22.47 1.67
C ASP A 134 -7.26 23.30 2.54
N PHE A 135 -7.64 24.51 2.12
CA PHE A 135 -8.67 25.30 2.82
C PHE A 135 -10.06 24.68 2.70
N THR A 136 -10.31 23.89 1.65
CA THR A 136 -11.57 23.14 1.52
C THR A 136 -11.68 22.08 2.62
N HIS A 137 -10.58 21.41 2.96
CA HIS A 137 -10.53 20.50 4.11
C HIS A 137 -10.77 21.22 5.43
N ILE A 138 -10.16 22.40 5.60
CA ILE A 138 -10.28 23.18 6.85
C ILE A 138 -11.71 23.72 7.02
N ALA A 139 -12.28 24.33 5.98
CA ALA A 139 -13.63 24.91 6.03
C ALA A 139 -14.72 23.85 6.23
N LEU A 140 -14.58 22.66 5.63
CA LEU A 140 -15.52 21.54 5.80
C LEU A 140 -15.18 20.66 7.03
N GLU A 141 -14.11 20.99 7.76
CA GLU A 141 -13.55 20.20 8.87
C GLU A 141 -13.28 18.72 8.52
N GLN A 142 -12.97 18.43 7.26
CA GLN A 142 -12.69 17.08 6.79
C GLN A 142 -11.21 16.73 6.93
N LYS A 143 -10.93 15.60 7.59
CA LYS A 143 -9.57 15.05 7.70
C LYS A 143 -9.09 14.56 6.33
N THR A 144 -7.78 14.57 6.08
CA THR A 144 -7.15 14.03 4.86
C THR A 144 -7.00 12.50 4.92
N ASN A 145 -8.04 11.81 5.39
CA ASN A 145 -8.17 10.35 5.30
C ASN A 145 -9.08 10.00 4.11
N MET A 146 -9.16 8.73 3.71
CA MET A 146 -9.94 8.34 2.53
C MET A 146 -11.41 8.85 2.56
N LEU A 147 -12.07 8.82 3.72
CA LEU A 147 -13.45 9.30 3.86
C LEU A 147 -13.56 10.81 3.64
N GLY A 148 -12.68 11.59 4.26
CA GLY A 148 -12.66 13.05 4.12
C GLY A 148 -12.17 13.52 2.75
N GLU A 149 -11.19 12.84 2.15
CA GLU A 149 -10.75 13.08 0.76
C GLU A 149 -11.89 12.83 -0.23
N VAL A 150 -12.60 11.70 -0.12
CA VAL A 150 -13.76 11.43 -0.98
C VAL A 150 -14.84 12.48 -0.77
N THR A 151 -15.12 12.87 0.47
CA THR A 151 -16.09 13.93 0.81
C THR A 151 -15.70 15.25 0.14
N VAL A 152 -14.46 15.70 0.29
CA VAL A 152 -13.95 16.92 -0.36
C VAL A 152 -14.01 16.80 -1.89
N LYS A 153 -13.68 15.64 -2.48
CA LYS A 153 -13.77 15.45 -3.94
C LYS A 153 -15.20 15.54 -4.47
N TYR A 154 -16.19 15.05 -3.72
CA TYR A 154 -17.60 15.28 -4.05
C TYR A 154 -17.97 16.76 -3.97
N PHE A 155 -17.54 17.47 -2.93
CA PHE A 155 -17.75 18.92 -2.81
C PHE A 155 -17.16 19.67 -4.00
N GLU A 156 -15.88 19.44 -4.31
CA GLU A 156 -15.17 20.06 -5.43
C GLU A 156 -15.75 19.66 -6.78
N GLY A 157 -16.20 18.41 -6.93
CA GLY A 157 -16.85 17.92 -8.16
C GLY A 157 -18.15 18.68 -8.44
N ILE A 158 -18.96 18.92 -7.41
CA ILE A 158 -20.22 19.67 -7.52
C ILE A 158 -19.95 21.17 -7.72
N GLN A 159 -19.01 21.74 -6.96
CA GLN A 159 -18.67 23.16 -7.06
C GLN A 159 -17.98 23.49 -8.37
N TYR A 160 -16.99 22.73 -8.82
CA TYR A 160 -16.11 23.11 -9.93
C TYR A 160 -16.43 22.37 -11.23
N GLY A 161 -16.99 21.16 -11.16
CA GLY A 161 -17.23 20.31 -12.33
C GLY A 161 -15.95 19.74 -12.94
N LEU A 162 -14.81 19.79 -12.23
CA LEU A 162 -13.55 19.21 -12.70
C LEU A 162 -13.68 17.70 -12.82
N PRO A 163 -13.39 17.09 -14.00
CA PRO A 163 -13.57 15.66 -14.20
C PRO A 163 -12.81 14.81 -13.20
N MET A 164 -11.59 15.19 -12.81
CA MET A 164 -10.80 14.50 -11.79
C MET A 164 -11.50 14.46 -10.43
N CYS A 165 -12.15 15.55 -10.00
CA CYS A 165 -12.88 15.58 -8.73
C CYS A 165 -14.12 14.69 -8.77
N VAL A 166 -14.88 14.74 -9.88
CA VAL A 166 -16.06 13.89 -10.09
C VAL A 166 -15.67 12.41 -10.10
N SER A 167 -14.66 12.04 -10.89
CA SER A 167 -14.17 10.66 -10.94
C SER A 167 -13.56 10.23 -9.60
N GLY A 168 -12.81 11.11 -8.94
CA GLY A 168 -12.19 10.86 -7.64
C GLY A 168 -13.21 10.62 -6.54
N GLY A 169 -14.33 11.37 -6.54
CA GLY A 169 -15.47 11.12 -5.66
C GLY A 169 -16.09 9.74 -5.91
N ILE A 170 -16.43 9.41 -7.16
CA ILE A 170 -17.10 8.15 -7.52
C ILE A 170 -16.21 6.94 -7.24
N PHE A 171 -14.99 6.91 -7.81
CA PHE A 171 -14.09 5.76 -7.66
C PHE A 171 -13.47 5.68 -6.26
N GLY A 172 -13.19 6.82 -5.63
CA GLY A 172 -12.75 6.86 -4.23
C GLY A 172 -13.84 6.36 -3.27
N GLY A 173 -15.10 6.75 -3.51
CA GLY A 173 -16.26 6.28 -2.75
C GLY A 173 -16.50 4.77 -2.88
N ALA A 174 -16.28 4.21 -4.08
CA ALA A 174 -16.38 2.76 -4.32
C ALA A 174 -15.30 1.95 -3.57
N ARG A 175 -14.14 2.54 -3.28
CA ARG A 175 -13.02 1.92 -2.55
C ARG A 175 -13.14 2.02 -1.02
N LEU A 176 -14.18 2.68 -0.50
CA LEU A 176 -14.39 2.76 0.95
C LEU A 176 -14.73 1.37 1.51
N LEU A 177 -14.06 1.00 2.61
CA LEU A 177 -14.39 -0.19 3.40
C LEU A 177 -15.87 -0.16 3.83
N THR A 178 -16.50 -1.32 3.97
CA THR A 178 -17.96 -1.47 4.16
C THR A 178 -18.54 -0.57 5.26
N LYS A 179 -17.82 -0.39 6.38
CA LYS A 179 -18.20 0.53 7.47
C LYS A 179 -18.13 2.00 7.06
N ASN A 180 -17.01 2.43 6.46
CA ASN A 180 -16.81 3.81 6.00
C ASN A 180 -17.71 4.15 4.80
N ARG A 181 -18.06 3.15 3.97
CA ARG A 181 -19.01 3.30 2.86
C ARG A 181 -20.42 3.55 3.36
N SER A 182 -20.85 2.84 4.40
CA SER A 182 -22.14 3.09 5.06
C SER A 182 -22.18 4.49 5.68
N GLU A 183 -21.16 4.86 6.43
CA GLU A 183 -21.03 6.21 7.01
C GLU A 183 -21.03 7.30 5.93
N PHE A 184 -20.26 7.09 4.85
CA PHE A 184 -20.22 8.01 3.73
C PHE A 184 -21.59 8.17 3.06
N LEU A 185 -22.26 7.06 2.69
CA LEU A 185 -23.53 7.10 1.96
C LEU A 185 -24.68 7.69 2.78
N HIS A 186 -24.69 7.44 4.09
CA HIS A 186 -25.80 7.86 4.96
C HIS A 186 -25.56 9.19 5.67
N LYS A 187 -24.30 9.63 5.86
CA LYS A 187 -23.98 10.88 6.56
C LYS A 187 -23.28 11.88 5.65
N ASN A 188 -22.07 11.55 5.20
CA ASN A 188 -21.21 12.52 4.50
C ASN A 188 -21.75 12.93 3.13
N LEU A 189 -22.31 11.98 2.35
CA LEU A 189 -22.76 12.23 0.99
C LEU A 189 -23.99 13.15 0.92
N PRO A 190 -25.08 12.93 1.68
CA PRO A 190 -26.20 13.86 1.73
C PRO A 190 -25.77 15.26 2.19
N TRP A 191 -25.01 15.31 3.29
CA TRP A 191 -24.52 16.57 3.86
C TRP A 191 -23.63 17.32 2.86
N VAL A 192 -22.64 16.67 2.24
CA VAL A 192 -21.70 17.36 1.34
C VAL A 192 -22.38 17.81 0.05
N VAL A 193 -23.38 17.08 -0.44
CA VAL A 193 -24.18 17.49 -1.60
C VAL A 193 -24.99 18.74 -1.29
N GLU A 194 -25.54 18.84 -0.08
CA GLU A 194 -26.24 20.04 0.38
C GLU A 194 -25.27 21.21 0.52
N GLN A 195 -24.19 21.04 1.29
CA GLN A 195 -23.17 22.07 1.50
C GLN A 195 -22.59 22.56 0.16
N ALA A 196 -22.29 21.68 -0.79
CA ALA A 196 -21.73 22.07 -2.08
C ALA A 196 -22.69 22.87 -2.97
N LYS A 197 -24.01 22.72 -2.77
CA LYS A 197 -25.04 23.47 -3.52
C LYS A 197 -25.34 24.83 -2.90
N THR A 198 -25.27 24.92 -1.57
CA THR A 198 -25.63 26.13 -0.81
C THR A 198 -24.43 27.04 -0.55
N ALA A 199 -23.22 26.48 -0.49
CA ALA A 199 -22.01 27.23 -0.21
C ALA A 199 -21.70 28.25 -1.32
N ARG A 200 -21.12 29.37 -0.91
CA ARG A 200 -20.50 30.33 -1.82
C ARG A 200 -19.45 29.63 -2.68
N PHE A 201 -19.18 30.16 -3.86
CA PHE A 201 -18.18 29.57 -4.74
C PHE A 201 -16.76 29.75 -4.19
N PHE A 202 -16.16 28.68 -3.66
CA PHE A 202 -14.88 28.69 -2.94
C PHE A 202 -13.71 29.26 -3.75
N MET A 203 -13.72 29.08 -5.08
CA MET A 203 -12.70 29.64 -5.97
C MET A 203 -12.73 31.18 -6.02
N ALA A 204 -13.87 31.79 -5.71
CA ALA A 204 -14.06 33.24 -5.66
C ALA A 204 -13.94 33.83 -4.24
N PHE A 205 -13.51 33.03 -3.25
CA PHE A 205 -13.26 33.48 -1.89
C PHE A 205 -11.79 33.86 -1.71
N ASP A 206 -11.50 34.95 -1.00
CA ASP A 206 -10.15 35.50 -0.76
C ASP A 206 -9.57 35.00 0.56
N TRP A 207 -9.23 33.71 0.59
CA TRP A 207 -8.60 33.02 1.72
C TRP A 207 -7.42 33.78 2.33
N GLU A 208 -6.61 34.40 1.48
CA GLU A 208 -5.37 35.08 1.83
C GLU A 208 -5.56 36.28 2.79
N ASN A 209 -6.74 36.91 2.77
CA ASN A 209 -7.07 38.04 3.65
C ASN A 209 -7.79 37.62 4.94
N HIS A 210 -8.09 36.33 5.11
CA HIS A 210 -8.91 35.82 6.20
C HIS A 210 -8.10 35.03 7.24
N PHE A 211 -6.77 35.02 7.18
CA PHE A 211 -5.95 34.23 8.11
C PHE A 211 -6.13 34.64 9.58
N GLU A 212 -6.39 35.91 9.87
CA GLU A 212 -6.66 36.40 11.23
C GLU A 212 -8.14 36.24 11.64
N SER A 213 -9.03 35.96 10.68
CA SER A 213 -10.45 35.77 10.93
C SER A 213 -10.71 34.44 11.66
N GLN A 214 -11.71 34.42 12.52
CA GLN A 214 -12.17 33.18 13.16
C GLN A 214 -12.73 32.22 12.10
N LEU A 215 -12.37 30.94 12.18
CA LEU A 215 -12.81 29.92 11.22
C LEU A 215 -14.33 29.85 11.14
N SER A 216 -15.03 30.02 12.27
CA SER A 216 -16.49 30.01 12.33
C SER A 216 -17.14 31.17 11.57
N ASP A 217 -16.48 32.32 11.48
CA ASP A 217 -16.97 33.47 10.70
C ASP A 217 -16.70 33.28 9.21
N VAL A 218 -15.54 32.70 8.87
CA VAL A 218 -15.23 32.27 7.49
C VAL A 218 -16.24 31.23 7.00
N GLN A 219 -16.58 30.23 7.82
CA GLN A 219 -17.59 29.20 7.50
C GLN A 219 -18.98 29.81 7.27
N LYS A 220 -19.39 30.80 8.09
CA LYS A 220 -20.64 31.54 7.88
C LYS A 220 -20.64 32.31 6.56
N GLU A 221 -19.54 33.00 6.23
CA GLU A 221 -19.43 33.75 4.98
C GLU A 221 -19.45 32.83 3.75
N LEU A 222 -18.85 31.65 3.88
CA LEU A 222 -18.88 30.60 2.87
C LEU A 222 -20.24 29.87 2.80
N ASN A 223 -21.14 30.11 3.75
CA ASN A 223 -22.41 29.41 3.92
C ASN A 223 -22.21 27.88 4.04
N VAL A 224 -21.28 27.48 4.92
CA VAL A 224 -20.99 26.09 5.26
C VAL A 224 -21.28 25.88 6.74
N ALA A 225 -22.02 24.82 7.06
CA ALA A 225 -22.31 24.41 8.43
C ALA A 225 -21.47 23.19 8.83
N ASN A 226 -21.10 23.08 10.11
CA ASN A 226 -20.44 21.89 10.63
C ASN A 226 -21.41 20.71 10.70
N MET A 227 -20.91 19.50 10.48
CA MET A 227 -21.69 18.28 10.66
C MET A 227 -21.91 18.05 12.16
N THR A 228 -23.08 18.44 12.69
CA THR A 228 -23.41 18.37 14.13
C THR A 228 -24.04 17.03 14.53
N GLU A 229 -23.89 16.65 15.81
CA GLU A 229 -24.49 15.43 16.40
C GLU A 229 -26.03 15.34 16.25
N SER A 230 -26.72 16.42 15.89
CA SER A 230 -28.18 16.43 15.64
C SER A 230 -28.60 15.59 14.42
N ASP A 231 -27.73 15.43 13.42
CA ASP A 231 -28.04 14.64 12.21
C ASP A 231 -28.02 13.12 12.50
N VAL A 232 -27.57 12.74 13.70
CA VAL A 232 -27.56 11.37 14.22
C VAL A 232 -28.93 10.97 14.79
N ALA A 233 -29.77 11.93 15.20
CA ALA A 233 -31.01 11.65 15.92
C ALA A 233 -32.17 11.21 15.00
N GLU A 234 -32.27 11.77 13.78
CA GLU A 234 -33.36 11.43 12.85
C GLU A 234 -33.25 10.02 12.28
N SER A 235 -32.02 9.51 12.08
CA SER A 235 -31.81 8.16 11.56
C SER A 235 -31.85 7.06 12.63
N ILE A 236 -31.54 7.37 13.90
CA ILE A 236 -31.59 6.39 14.99
C ILE A 236 -33.03 6.16 15.47
N GLY A 237 -33.89 7.19 15.46
CA GLY A 237 -35.30 7.05 15.83
C GLY A 237 -36.05 6.03 14.95
N ASP A 238 -35.80 6.06 13.63
CA ASP A 238 -36.45 5.15 12.68
C ASP A 238 -35.91 3.72 12.79
N ILE A 239 -34.62 3.55 13.12
CA ILE A 239 -33.98 2.24 13.32
C ILE A 239 -34.42 1.61 14.65
N VAL A 240 -34.51 2.39 15.73
CA VAL A 240 -34.97 1.93 17.05
C VAL A 240 -36.46 1.57 17.00
N SER A 241 -37.28 2.35 16.28
CA SER A 241 -38.68 2.00 16.02
C SER A 241 -38.84 0.66 15.30
N ARG A 242 -38.04 0.42 14.25
CA ARG A 242 -38.07 -0.85 13.48
C ARG A 242 -37.56 -2.03 14.29
N LEU A 243 -36.55 -1.84 15.13
CA LEU A 243 -36.03 -2.88 16.03
C LEU A 243 -37.03 -3.24 17.13
N ASN A 244 -37.71 -2.26 17.72
CA ASN A 244 -38.73 -2.51 18.74
C ASN A 244 -39.96 -3.22 18.14
N ASN A 245 -40.42 -2.82 16.96
CA ASN A 245 -41.51 -3.52 16.27
C ASN A 245 -41.13 -4.96 15.88
N ALA A 246 -39.87 -5.21 15.51
CA ALA A 246 -39.38 -6.56 15.20
C ALA A 246 -39.20 -7.45 16.45
N LEU A 247 -38.92 -6.84 17.61
CA LEU A 247 -38.84 -7.51 18.92
C LEU A 247 -40.24 -7.91 19.42
N ASP A 248 -41.24 -7.03 19.30
CA ASP A 248 -42.64 -7.32 19.65
C ASP A 248 -43.24 -8.44 18.77
N ASP A 249 -42.86 -8.50 17.48
CA ASP A 249 -43.23 -9.58 16.55
C ASP A 249 -42.58 -10.94 16.88
N LEU A 250 -41.46 -10.94 17.60
CA LEU A 250 -40.77 -12.16 18.05
C LEU A 250 -41.28 -12.67 19.39
N GLU A 251 -41.67 -11.76 20.30
CA GLU A 251 -42.28 -12.14 21.58
C GLU A 251 -43.70 -12.71 21.41
N THR A 252 -44.47 -12.18 20.46
CA THR A 252 -45.81 -12.70 20.11
C THR A 252 -45.74 -14.10 19.48
N LYS A 253 -44.68 -14.42 18.73
CA LYS A 253 -44.46 -15.77 18.15
C LYS A 253 -43.92 -16.81 19.14
N LYS A 254 -43.37 -16.40 20.28
CA LYS A 254 -42.85 -17.31 21.31
C LYS A 254 -43.95 -17.91 22.21
N ASN A 255 -45.14 -17.31 22.23
CA ASN A 255 -46.25 -17.72 23.10
C ASN A 255 -47.21 -18.76 22.47
N GLN A 256 -46.86 -19.38 21.33
CA GLN A 256 -47.69 -20.41 20.71
C GLN A 256 -46.85 -21.57 20.15
N THR A 257 -46.54 -22.59 20.97
CA THR A 257 -46.71 -24.06 20.68
C THR A 257 -46.09 -24.96 21.79
N PRO A 258 -46.49 -26.25 21.88
CA PRO A 258 -46.76 -26.92 23.16
C PRO A 258 -45.65 -27.85 23.69
N SER A 259 -45.99 -28.42 24.85
CA SER A 259 -45.25 -29.26 25.81
C SER A 259 -44.38 -30.41 25.27
N VAL A 260 -43.14 -30.39 25.78
CA VAL A 260 -42.25 -31.48 26.23
C VAL A 260 -42.77 -32.93 26.09
N LEU A 261 -42.10 -33.71 25.25
CA LEU A 261 -41.96 -35.16 25.39
C LEU A 261 -40.52 -35.50 25.77
N LYS A 262 -40.35 -36.19 26.91
CA LYS A 262 -39.09 -36.82 27.34
C LYS A 262 -38.86 -38.07 26.50
N GLY A 263 -37.71 -38.15 25.83
CA GLY A 263 -37.17 -39.36 25.18
C GLY A 263 -35.71 -39.57 25.61
N PRO A 264 -35.20 -40.82 25.59
CA PRO A 264 -34.13 -41.28 26.47
C PRO A 264 -32.72 -40.91 25.99
N THR A 265 -31.83 -40.85 26.96
CA THR A 265 -30.39 -40.68 26.88
C THR A 265 -29.75 -41.62 25.86
N VAL A 266 -29.24 -41.08 24.76
CA VAL A 266 -28.30 -41.77 23.87
C VAL A 266 -26.98 -41.02 23.95
N SER A 267 -25.98 -41.69 24.52
CA SER A 267 -24.57 -41.33 24.41
C SER A 267 -24.16 -41.39 22.93
N GLN A 268 -24.27 -40.28 22.21
CA GLN A 268 -23.64 -40.16 20.90
C GLN A 268 -22.20 -39.71 21.11
N GLU A 269 -21.28 -40.65 20.91
CA GLU A 269 -19.89 -40.34 20.60
C GLU A 269 -19.88 -39.31 19.48
N ARG A 270 -19.20 -38.16 19.71
CA ARG A 270 -19.00 -37.18 18.64
C ARG A 270 -18.26 -37.89 17.51
N PRO A 271 -18.70 -37.76 16.25
CA PRO A 271 -17.92 -38.25 15.13
C PRO A 271 -16.51 -37.65 15.24
N SER A 272 -15.48 -38.49 15.17
CA SER A 272 -14.09 -38.05 15.10
C SER A 272 -13.97 -36.98 14.02
N ALA A 273 -13.50 -35.79 14.40
CA ALA A 273 -13.28 -34.70 13.44
C ALA A 273 -12.49 -35.23 12.22
N PRO A 274 -12.84 -34.83 11.00
CA PRO A 274 -12.15 -35.33 9.81
C PRO A 274 -10.65 -35.00 9.90
N TYR A 275 -9.85 -36.02 10.13
CA TYR A 275 -8.39 -35.90 10.21
C TYR A 275 -7.83 -35.97 8.79
N ARG A 276 -7.02 -34.97 8.42
CA ARG A 276 -6.32 -34.97 7.13
C ARG A 276 -5.38 -36.17 7.08
N GLN A 277 -5.48 -36.99 6.03
CA GLN A 277 -4.57 -38.13 5.84
C GLN A 277 -3.23 -37.67 5.25
N LYS A 278 -2.18 -38.46 5.45
CA LYS A 278 -0.89 -38.21 4.81
C LYS A 278 -0.98 -38.46 3.31
N ILE A 279 -0.36 -37.57 2.54
CA ILE A 279 -0.29 -37.61 1.08
C ILE A 279 1.18 -37.84 0.70
N GLU A 280 1.50 -38.99 0.09
CA GLU A 280 2.88 -39.31 -0.28
C GLU A 280 3.41 -38.42 -1.43
N LYS A 281 2.61 -38.23 -2.48
CA LYS A 281 2.97 -37.43 -3.65
C LYS A 281 1.99 -36.28 -3.85
N LEU A 282 2.54 -35.09 -4.12
CA LEU A 282 1.72 -33.93 -4.47
C LEU A 282 0.95 -34.21 -5.77
N SER A 283 -0.33 -33.84 -5.78
CA SER A 283 -1.20 -34.02 -6.94
C SER A 283 -1.73 -32.67 -7.41
N ALA A 284 -1.72 -32.46 -8.72
CA ALA A 284 -2.34 -31.31 -9.37
C ALA A 284 -3.85 -31.53 -9.62
N GLU A 285 -4.41 -32.66 -9.19
CA GLU A 285 -5.83 -32.96 -9.34
C GLU A 285 -6.68 -31.94 -8.56
N VAL A 286 -7.65 -31.33 -9.25
CA VAL A 286 -8.51 -30.29 -8.68
C VAL A 286 -9.75 -30.96 -8.10
N VAL A 287 -9.62 -31.45 -6.88
CA VAL A 287 -10.70 -32.02 -6.06
C VAL A 287 -10.71 -31.38 -4.68
N ASP A 288 -11.87 -31.32 -4.04
CA ASP A 288 -12.03 -30.67 -2.73
C ASP A 288 -11.28 -31.40 -1.60
N SER A 289 -10.97 -32.69 -1.78
CA SER A 289 -10.16 -33.48 -0.85
C SER A 289 -8.66 -33.22 -0.96
N ASN A 290 -8.18 -32.54 -2.01
CA ASN A 290 -6.76 -32.28 -2.23
C ASN A 290 -6.37 -30.87 -1.74
N PRO A 291 -5.72 -30.74 -0.56
CA PRO A 291 -5.31 -29.46 0.01
C PRO A 291 -4.21 -28.76 -0.81
N TYR A 292 -3.50 -29.49 -1.68
CA TYR A 292 -2.40 -28.96 -2.49
C TYR A 292 -2.84 -28.50 -3.89
N SER A 293 -4.07 -28.79 -4.29
CA SER A 293 -4.60 -28.46 -5.63
C SER A 293 -4.37 -27.00 -6.06
N ARG A 294 -4.58 -26.05 -5.13
CA ARG A 294 -4.41 -24.60 -5.38
C ARG A 294 -2.93 -24.19 -5.39
N LEU A 295 -2.06 -24.91 -4.71
CA LEU A 295 -0.62 -24.67 -4.72
C LEU A 295 0.01 -25.20 -6.02
N MET A 296 -0.36 -26.42 -6.42
CA MET A 296 0.07 -27.02 -7.69
C MET A 296 -0.44 -26.26 -8.92
N ALA A 297 -1.48 -25.43 -8.79
CA ALA A 297 -1.92 -24.53 -9.85
C ALA A 297 -0.84 -23.50 -10.24
N LEU A 298 0.05 -23.11 -9.33
CA LEU A 298 1.18 -22.20 -9.62
C LEU A 298 2.11 -22.77 -10.70
N GLN A 299 2.24 -24.10 -10.75
CA GLN A 299 3.02 -24.79 -11.78
C GLN A 299 2.31 -24.79 -13.14
N ARG A 300 0.98 -24.96 -13.16
CA ARG A 300 0.18 -24.83 -14.39
C ARG A 300 0.15 -23.42 -14.94
N MET A 301 0.20 -22.42 -14.06
CA MET A 301 0.25 -21.00 -14.43
C MET A 301 1.65 -20.53 -14.85
N GLY A 302 2.65 -21.41 -14.86
CA GLY A 302 4.02 -21.07 -15.26
C GLY A 302 4.78 -20.20 -14.27
N ILE A 303 4.26 -19.99 -13.04
CA ILE A 303 4.91 -19.15 -12.02
C ILE A 303 6.04 -19.91 -11.33
N VAL A 304 5.82 -21.18 -10.98
CA VAL A 304 6.80 -22.04 -10.31
C VAL A 304 6.98 -23.30 -11.14
N ARG A 305 8.18 -23.51 -11.70
CA ARG A 305 8.42 -24.65 -12.62
C ARG A 305 8.22 -26.00 -11.96
N ASP A 306 8.66 -26.15 -10.71
CA ASP A 306 8.57 -27.39 -9.96
C ASP A 306 8.23 -27.08 -8.49
N TYR A 307 6.94 -27.05 -8.20
CA TYR A 307 6.46 -26.77 -6.84
C TYR A 307 6.73 -27.95 -5.90
N GLU A 308 6.86 -29.19 -6.42
CA GLU A 308 7.02 -30.38 -5.57
C GLU A 308 8.31 -30.36 -4.76
N GLN A 309 9.34 -29.67 -5.26
CA GLN A 309 10.62 -29.49 -4.56
C GLN A 309 10.49 -28.91 -3.15
N ILE A 310 9.38 -28.24 -2.81
CA ILE A 310 9.16 -27.72 -1.45
C ILE A 310 9.17 -28.85 -0.40
N ARG A 311 8.77 -30.07 -0.78
CA ARG A 311 8.72 -31.26 0.09
C ARG A 311 10.10 -31.80 0.46
N ASP A 312 11.12 -31.40 -0.28
CA ASP A 312 12.50 -31.81 -0.06
C ASP A 312 13.28 -30.85 0.84
N LYS A 313 12.69 -29.69 1.15
CA LYS A 313 13.37 -28.60 1.86
C LYS A 313 13.23 -28.74 3.37
N THR A 314 14.30 -28.41 4.08
CA THR A 314 14.33 -28.28 5.55
C THR A 314 14.63 -26.85 5.95
N VAL A 315 13.73 -26.26 6.75
CA VAL A 315 13.86 -24.89 7.27
C VAL A 315 13.91 -24.91 8.79
N ALA A 316 14.89 -24.24 9.39
CA ALA A 316 14.93 -23.99 10.83
C ALA A 316 14.28 -22.63 11.14
N VAL A 317 13.40 -22.58 12.13
CA VAL A 317 12.77 -21.34 12.62
C VAL A 317 13.20 -21.12 14.07
N VAL A 318 13.88 -20.00 14.32
CA VAL A 318 14.37 -19.60 15.65
C VAL A 318 13.46 -18.50 16.20
N GLY A 319 12.80 -18.77 17.32
CA GLY A 319 11.72 -17.97 17.88
C GLY A 319 10.37 -18.34 17.25
N VAL A 320 9.47 -18.94 18.02
CA VAL A 320 8.11 -19.31 17.62
C VAL A 320 7.10 -18.40 18.33
N GLY A 321 7.41 -17.10 18.37
CA GLY A 321 6.56 -16.05 18.91
C GLY A 321 5.50 -15.56 17.91
N GLY A 322 5.22 -14.26 17.90
CA GLY A 322 4.17 -13.68 17.06
C GLY A 322 4.43 -13.79 15.55
N VAL A 323 5.67 -13.58 15.10
CA VAL A 323 6.05 -13.75 13.68
C VAL A 323 6.33 -15.22 13.38
N GLY A 324 7.19 -15.86 14.17
CA GLY A 324 7.68 -17.22 13.89
C GLY A 324 6.60 -18.31 13.91
N SER A 325 5.58 -18.20 14.75
CA SER A 325 4.46 -19.14 14.75
C SER A 325 3.64 -19.10 13.45
N VAL A 326 3.36 -17.89 12.95
CA VAL A 326 2.66 -17.66 11.67
C VAL A 326 3.52 -18.12 10.50
N VAL A 327 4.84 -17.85 10.54
CA VAL A 327 5.81 -18.34 9.54
C VAL A 327 5.79 -19.87 9.47
N ALA A 328 5.85 -20.54 10.63
CA ALA A 328 5.80 -21.99 10.71
C ALA A 328 4.47 -22.55 10.17
N GLU A 329 3.35 -21.91 10.48
CA GLU A 329 2.04 -22.29 9.95
C GLU A 329 1.96 -22.15 8.43
N MET A 330 2.39 -21.01 7.88
CA MET A 330 2.37 -20.76 6.44
C MET A 330 3.25 -21.76 5.69
N LEU A 331 4.48 -22.03 6.15
CA LEU A 331 5.37 -23.04 5.56
C LEU A 331 4.77 -24.45 5.66
N THR A 332 4.15 -24.78 6.79
CA THR A 332 3.45 -26.06 6.99
C THR A 332 2.31 -26.23 6.00
N ARG A 333 1.50 -25.18 5.78
CA ARG A 333 0.42 -25.17 4.79
C ARG A 333 0.93 -25.25 3.35
N CYS A 334 2.11 -24.67 3.06
CA CYS A 334 2.76 -24.76 1.76
C CYS A 334 3.30 -26.17 1.45
N GLY A 335 3.40 -27.05 2.45
CA GLY A 335 3.88 -28.42 2.29
C GLY A 335 5.40 -28.55 2.38
N ILE A 336 6.06 -27.69 3.16
CA ILE A 336 7.50 -27.82 3.45
C ILE A 336 7.85 -29.23 3.93
N GLY A 337 9.00 -29.77 3.53
CA GLY A 337 9.41 -31.11 3.93
C GLY A 337 9.59 -31.27 5.43
N LYS A 338 10.41 -30.41 6.02
CA LYS A 338 10.73 -30.44 7.45
C LYS A 338 10.89 -29.04 8.04
N LEU A 339 10.33 -28.83 9.23
CA LEU A 339 10.59 -27.68 10.07
C LEU A 339 11.35 -28.10 11.33
N ILE A 340 12.37 -27.31 11.70
CA ILE A 340 13.07 -27.43 12.98
C ILE A 340 12.79 -26.17 13.78
N LEU A 341 12.09 -26.28 14.91
CA LEU A 341 11.65 -25.14 15.71
C LEU A 341 12.52 -25.00 16.97
N PHE A 342 13.04 -23.81 17.21
CA PHE A 342 13.79 -23.46 18.42
C PHE A 342 13.09 -22.31 19.15
N ASP A 343 12.70 -22.53 20.41
CA ASP A 343 12.21 -21.49 21.32
C ASP A 343 12.36 -22.01 22.75
N TYR A 344 12.66 -21.14 23.71
CA TYR A 344 12.82 -21.54 25.11
C TYR A 344 11.61 -21.14 25.99
N ASP A 345 10.70 -20.34 25.45
CA ASP A 345 9.58 -19.80 26.19
C ASP A 345 8.39 -20.77 26.27
N LYS A 346 7.48 -20.45 27.19
CA LYS A 346 6.16 -21.06 27.30
C LYS A 346 5.08 -20.16 26.72
N VAL A 347 3.95 -20.76 26.36
CA VAL A 347 2.75 -20.03 25.94
C VAL A 347 2.13 -19.36 27.16
N GLU A 348 1.91 -18.05 27.07
CA GLU A 348 1.21 -17.28 28.11
C GLU A 348 -0.12 -16.74 27.60
N ILE A 349 -1.07 -16.50 28.51
CA ILE A 349 -2.34 -15.83 28.16
C ILE A 349 -2.09 -14.43 27.57
N ALA A 350 -1.02 -13.75 27.98
CA ALA A 350 -0.61 -12.49 27.39
C ALA A 350 -0.29 -12.59 25.89
N ASN A 351 -0.03 -13.79 25.35
CA ASN A 351 0.25 -13.99 23.93
C ASN A 351 -1.02 -14.11 23.07
N MET A 352 -2.22 -14.12 23.66
CA MET A 352 -3.49 -14.29 22.94
C MET A 352 -3.92 -13.06 22.11
N ASN A 353 -3.19 -11.94 22.22
CA ASN A 353 -3.31 -10.82 21.30
C ASN A 353 -2.63 -11.08 19.94
N ARG A 354 -1.87 -12.18 19.82
CA ARG A 354 -1.18 -12.61 18.61
C ARG A 354 -1.93 -13.79 17.98
N LEU A 355 -1.57 -14.09 16.74
CA LEU A 355 -2.13 -15.23 16.02
C LEU A 355 -1.57 -16.55 16.56
N PHE A 356 -2.11 -17.66 16.02
CA PHE A 356 -1.63 -19.04 16.20
C PHE A 356 -2.01 -19.74 17.52
N TYR A 357 -1.49 -19.29 18.66
CA TYR A 357 -1.72 -20.00 19.94
C TYR A 357 -3.14 -19.81 20.47
N GLN A 358 -3.63 -20.82 21.21
CA GLN A 358 -4.96 -20.83 21.80
C GLN A 358 -4.92 -20.81 23.35
N PRO A 359 -5.97 -20.32 24.02
CA PRO A 359 -5.98 -20.18 25.49
C PRO A 359 -5.74 -21.50 26.24
N ASN A 360 -6.18 -22.62 25.68
CA ASN A 360 -6.00 -23.96 26.27
C ASN A 360 -4.55 -24.49 26.18
N GLN A 361 -3.67 -23.81 25.45
CA GLN A 361 -2.25 -24.18 25.32
C GLN A 361 -1.36 -23.42 26.32
N ALA A 362 -1.93 -22.50 27.12
CA ALA A 362 -1.18 -21.75 28.12
C ALA A 362 -0.45 -22.68 29.10
N GLY A 363 0.84 -22.42 29.34
CA GLY A 363 1.73 -23.22 30.20
C GLY A 363 2.55 -24.29 29.48
N LEU A 364 2.19 -24.67 28.25
CA LEU A 364 3.01 -25.55 27.40
C LEU A 364 4.23 -24.80 26.86
N SER A 365 5.29 -25.51 26.48
CA SER A 365 6.37 -24.87 25.72
C SER A 365 5.84 -24.40 24.36
N LYS A 366 6.34 -23.26 23.88
CA LYS A 366 5.91 -22.69 22.59
C LYS A 366 6.16 -23.66 21.44
N VAL A 367 7.30 -24.35 21.44
CA VAL A 367 7.65 -25.30 20.39
C VAL A 367 6.77 -26.56 20.41
N GLU A 368 6.45 -27.12 21.57
CA GLU A 368 5.58 -28.30 21.65
C GLU A 368 4.13 -27.96 21.27
N ALA A 369 3.60 -26.85 21.80
CA ALA A 369 2.27 -26.37 21.42
C ALA A 369 2.18 -26.10 19.92
N ALA A 370 3.23 -25.50 19.33
CA ALA A 370 3.27 -25.28 17.89
C ALA A 370 3.35 -26.59 17.10
N ARG A 371 4.22 -27.53 17.48
CA ARG A 371 4.30 -28.85 16.83
C ARG A 371 2.95 -29.53 16.80
N ASP A 372 2.27 -29.58 17.95
CA ASP A 372 1.00 -30.26 18.08
C ASP A 372 -0.04 -29.61 17.16
N THR A 373 -0.13 -28.29 17.10
CA THR A 373 -1.01 -27.60 16.14
C THR A 373 -0.62 -27.86 14.68
N LEU A 374 0.66 -27.76 14.32
CA LEU A 374 1.13 -27.85 12.94
C LEU A 374 0.96 -29.27 12.34
N ILE A 375 1.17 -30.32 13.15
CA ILE A 375 0.94 -31.71 12.71
C ILE A 375 -0.54 -31.93 12.36
N HIS A 376 -1.47 -31.28 13.06
CA HIS A 376 -2.90 -31.34 12.72
C HIS A 376 -3.22 -30.55 11.45
N VAL A 377 -2.53 -29.44 11.20
CA VAL A 377 -2.70 -28.64 9.97
C VAL A 377 -2.20 -29.39 8.74
N ASN A 378 -1.02 -30.00 8.83
CA ASN A 378 -0.44 -30.79 7.75
C ASN A 378 0.41 -31.94 8.30
N PRO A 379 -0.12 -33.18 8.34
CA PRO A 379 0.62 -34.34 8.85
C PRO A 379 1.76 -34.78 7.92
N ASP A 380 1.83 -34.20 6.73
CA ASP A 380 2.85 -34.51 5.74
C ASP A 380 4.22 -33.88 6.07
N VAL A 381 4.24 -32.88 6.95
CA VAL A 381 5.43 -32.12 7.33
C VAL A 381 6.10 -32.77 8.52
N GLN A 382 7.42 -32.96 8.46
CA GLN A 382 8.19 -33.41 9.62
C GLN A 382 8.47 -32.21 10.53
N ILE A 383 8.04 -32.27 11.80
CA ILE A 383 8.29 -31.20 12.77
C ILE A 383 9.24 -31.71 13.85
N GLU A 384 10.42 -31.10 13.93
CA GLU A 384 11.40 -31.30 14.99
C GLU A 384 11.41 -30.07 15.89
N VAL A 385 11.51 -30.26 17.22
CA VAL A 385 11.42 -29.17 18.18
C VAL A 385 12.53 -29.23 19.22
N HIS A 386 13.01 -28.05 19.62
CA HIS A 386 14.06 -27.87 20.61
C HIS A 386 13.65 -26.77 21.58
N ASN A 387 13.36 -27.16 22.83
CA ASN A 387 12.91 -26.26 23.89
C ASN A 387 14.10 -25.79 24.74
N PHE A 388 14.96 -24.93 24.19
CA PHE A 388 16.13 -24.40 24.89
C PHE A 388 16.58 -23.05 24.33
N ASN A 389 17.37 -22.32 25.13
CA ASN A 389 17.94 -21.05 24.71
C ASN A 389 19.23 -21.30 23.90
N ILE A 390 19.24 -20.88 22.64
CA ILE A 390 20.38 -21.05 21.72
C ILE A 390 21.62 -20.23 22.11
N THR A 391 21.51 -19.23 23.00
CA THR A 391 22.65 -18.36 23.35
C THR A 391 23.57 -18.94 24.41
N THR A 392 23.15 -20.02 25.11
CA THR A 392 24.00 -20.70 26.09
C THR A 392 24.98 -21.64 25.38
N MET A 393 26.23 -21.73 25.86
CA MET A 393 27.30 -22.51 25.20
C MET A 393 26.88 -23.95 24.83
N ASP A 394 26.34 -24.71 25.78
CA ASP A 394 25.96 -26.12 25.53
C ASP A 394 24.90 -26.26 24.43
N ASN A 395 23.95 -25.35 24.38
CA ASN A 395 22.86 -25.37 23.41
C ASN A 395 23.25 -24.77 22.06
N PHE A 396 24.24 -23.87 22.03
CA PHE A 396 24.76 -23.29 20.80
C PHE A 396 25.37 -24.37 19.91
N ASP A 397 26.16 -25.28 20.49
CA ASP A 397 26.74 -26.42 19.78
C ASP A 397 25.67 -27.36 19.21
N VAL A 398 24.58 -27.58 19.98
CA VAL A 398 23.43 -28.37 19.50
C VAL A 398 22.76 -27.65 18.32
N PHE A 399 22.52 -26.34 18.42
CA PHE A 399 21.93 -25.54 17.35
C PHE A 399 22.76 -25.59 16.06
N VAL A 400 24.07 -25.34 16.14
CA VAL A 400 25.00 -25.46 15.00
C VAL A 400 25.02 -26.90 14.45
N GLY A 401 25.02 -27.90 15.32
CA GLY A 401 24.93 -29.30 14.95
C GLY A 401 23.66 -29.65 14.16
N ARG A 402 22.52 -29.02 14.48
CA ARG A 402 21.27 -29.16 13.73
C ARG A 402 21.27 -28.38 12.42
N ILE A 403 21.95 -27.24 12.33
CA ILE A 403 22.18 -26.56 11.04
C ILE A 403 22.97 -27.49 10.11
N ARG A 404 24.05 -28.11 10.61
CA ARG A 404 24.93 -29.01 9.85
C ARG A 404 24.29 -30.32 9.41
N ASN A 405 23.39 -30.88 10.22
CA ASN A 405 22.94 -32.28 10.06
C ASN A 405 21.41 -32.45 10.14
N GLY A 406 20.64 -31.36 10.17
CA GLY A 406 19.20 -31.39 10.40
C GLY A 406 18.36 -31.68 9.16
N SER A 407 18.95 -31.65 7.96
CA SER A 407 18.24 -31.79 6.69
C SER A 407 17.58 -33.15 6.50
N LEU A 408 16.50 -33.19 5.72
CA LEU A 408 15.86 -34.43 5.26
C LEU A 408 16.79 -35.31 4.44
N LYS A 409 17.73 -34.72 3.70
CA LYS A 409 18.66 -35.44 2.80
C LYS A 409 19.99 -35.82 3.43
N SER A 410 20.06 -35.81 4.77
CA SER A 410 21.29 -35.98 5.56
C SER A 410 22.36 -34.92 5.24
N GLY A 411 22.46 -33.92 6.10
CA GLY A 411 23.43 -32.83 5.94
C GLY A 411 22.82 -31.48 6.31
N LYS A 412 23.38 -30.44 5.69
CA LYS A 412 23.06 -29.05 6.00
C LYS A 412 21.64 -28.68 5.59
N ILE A 413 20.95 -27.93 6.43
CA ILE A 413 19.59 -27.44 6.15
C ILE A 413 19.58 -26.40 5.02
N ASP A 414 18.43 -26.19 4.38
CA ASP A 414 18.32 -25.26 3.25
C ASP A 414 18.31 -23.80 3.69
N LEU A 415 17.67 -23.49 4.83
CA LEU A 415 17.49 -22.11 5.29
C LEU A 415 17.26 -22.03 6.81
N VAL A 416 17.79 -20.97 7.45
CA VAL A 416 17.42 -20.56 8.81
C VAL A 416 16.57 -19.30 8.76
N LEU A 417 15.50 -19.22 9.55
CA LEU A 417 14.65 -18.05 9.72
C LEU A 417 14.73 -17.57 11.17
N SER A 418 15.26 -16.36 11.37
CA SER A 418 15.32 -15.71 12.67
C SER A 418 14.08 -14.85 12.89
N CYS A 419 13.28 -15.24 13.88
CA CYS A 419 12.04 -14.58 14.31
C CYS A 419 12.07 -14.23 15.80
N VAL A 420 13.27 -14.06 16.36
CA VAL A 420 13.52 -13.75 17.77
C VAL A 420 13.28 -12.28 18.08
N ASP A 421 13.14 -11.93 19.35
CA ASP A 421 12.76 -10.58 19.80
C ASP A 421 13.90 -9.80 20.50
N ASN A 422 15.10 -10.38 20.60
CA ASN A 422 16.26 -9.78 21.25
C ASN A 422 17.50 -9.84 20.35
N PHE A 423 18.46 -8.94 20.58
CA PHE A 423 19.67 -8.84 19.76
C PHE A 423 20.69 -9.93 20.09
N GLU A 424 20.73 -10.43 21.33
CA GLU A 424 21.62 -11.51 21.76
C GLU A 424 21.40 -12.77 20.90
N ALA A 425 20.14 -13.20 20.75
CA ALA A 425 19.79 -14.34 19.91
C ALA A 425 20.02 -14.10 18.41
N ARG A 426 19.79 -12.86 17.91
CA ARG A 426 20.12 -12.51 16.52
C ARG A 426 21.61 -12.65 16.25
N MET A 427 22.45 -12.20 17.18
CA MET A 427 23.90 -12.33 17.09
C MET A 427 24.36 -13.79 17.16
N ALA A 428 23.72 -14.63 17.99
CA ALA A 428 23.99 -16.06 18.03
C ALA A 428 23.64 -16.74 16.68
N VAL A 429 22.47 -16.46 16.10
CA VAL A 429 22.11 -16.97 14.77
C VAL A 429 23.10 -16.49 13.71
N ASN A 430 23.48 -15.20 13.74
CA ASN A 430 24.47 -14.63 12.82
C ASN A 430 25.82 -15.34 12.91
N MET A 431 26.33 -15.57 14.13
CA MET A 431 27.60 -16.26 14.36
C MET A 431 27.57 -17.68 13.82
N ALA A 432 26.54 -18.45 14.17
CA ALA A 432 26.36 -19.81 13.67
C ALA A 432 26.28 -19.86 12.14
N CYS A 433 25.53 -18.93 11.52
CA CYS A 433 25.36 -18.93 10.08
C CYS A 433 26.62 -18.46 9.34
N ASN A 434 27.37 -17.49 9.89
CA ASN A 434 28.64 -17.09 9.33
C ASN A 434 29.69 -18.20 9.46
N GLU A 435 29.72 -18.98 10.54
CA GLU A 435 30.61 -20.13 10.71
C GLU A 435 30.27 -21.24 9.71
N GLU A 436 28.99 -21.56 9.54
CA GLU A 436 28.50 -22.66 8.69
C GLU A 436 28.32 -22.31 7.21
N ASN A 437 28.50 -21.04 6.84
CA ASN A 437 28.16 -20.52 5.51
C ASN A 437 26.68 -20.74 5.20
N GLN A 438 25.83 -20.69 6.22
CA GLN A 438 24.40 -20.98 6.12
C GLN A 438 23.67 -19.72 5.68
N ILE A 439 22.90 -19.83 4.60
CA ILE A 439 21.99 -18.78 4.18
C ILE A 439 20.83 -18.71 5.18
N TRP A 440 20.46 -17.50 5.57
CA TRP A 440 19.40 -17.27 6.52
C TRP A 440 18.63 -15.98 6.22
N MET A 441 17.45 -15.86 6.79
CA MET A 441 16.68 -14.62 6.75
C MET A 441 16.33 -14.17 8.16
N GLU A 442 16.50 -12.89 8.40
CA GLU A 442 16.12 -12.23 9.64
C GLU A 442 14.77 -11.54 9.48
N SER A 443 14.02 -11.45 10.58
CA SER A 443 12.84 -10.62 10.68
C SER A 443 12.76 -9.88 12.01
N GLY A 444 12.23 -8.66 11.95
CA GLY A 444 12.04 -7.81 13.13
C GLY A 444 10.73 -7.04 13.06
N VAL A 445 10.14 -6.80 14.22
CA VAL A 445 8.99 -5.90 14.41
C VAL A 445 9.38 -4.90 15.50
N SER A 446 9.06 -3.62 15.29
CA SER A 446 9.39 -2.57 16.26
C SER A 446 8.55 -2.68 17.54
N GLU A 447 9.08 -2.16 18.65
CA GLU A 447 8.40 -2.20 19.95
C GLU A 447 7.05 -1.46 19.99
N ASN A 448 6.85 -0.50 19.08
CA ASN A 448 5.58 0.21 18.92
C ASN A 448 4.61 -0.47 17.92
N ALA A 449 4.98 -1.63 17.40
CA ALA A 449 4.22 -2.44 16.44
C ALA A 449 3.84 -1.78 15.10
N VAL A 450 4.37 -0.61 14.76
CA VAL A 450 4.03 0.10 13.52
C VAL A 450 5.12 0.04 12.44
N SER A 451 6.16 -0.75 12.65
CA SER A 451 7.12 -1.08 11.62
C SER A 451 7.68 -2.49 11.78
N GLY A 452 8.26 -3.01 10.71
CA GLY A 452 8.98 -4.27 10.71
C GLY A 452 9.86 -4.39 9.47
N HIS A 453 10.59 -5.48 9.36
CA HIS A 453 11.40 -5.77 8.18
C HIS A 453 11.69 -7.26 8.05
N ILE A 454 12.15 -7.63 6.86
CA ILE A 454 12.86 -8.87 6.61
C ILE A 454 14.20 -8.57 5.94
N GLN A 455 15.21 -9.37 6.20
CA GLN A 455 16.52 -9.27 5.57
C GLN A 455 17.02 -10.65 5.16
N TYR A 456 17.43 -10.79 3.91
CA TYR A 456 18.10 -11.98 3.39
C TYR A 456 19.62 -11.86 3.56
N ILE A 457 20.21 -12.88 4.16
CA ILE A 457 21.62 -12.90 4.54
C ILE A 457 22.28 -14.13 3.92
N GLU A 458 23.11 -13.89 2.92
CA GLU A 458 24.01 -14.85 2.28
C GLU A 458 25.45 -14.49 2.70
N PRO A 459 26.05 -15.24 3.65
CA PRO A 459 27.37 -14.91 4.19
C PRO A 459 28.41 -14.69 3.09
N GLY A 460 29.07 -13.52 3.13
CA GLY A 460 30.07 -13.12 2.15
C GLY A 460 29.53 -12.32 0.95
N LYS A 461 28.25 -12.47 0.61
CA LYS A 461 27.61 -11.75 -0.51
C LYS A 461 26.76 -10.57 -0.08
N THR A 462 25.94 -10.73 0.96
CA THR A 462 25.12 -9.66 1.53
C THR A 462 25.55 -9.36 2.96
N ALA A 463 25.15 -8.18 3.48
CA ALA A 463 25.48 -7.79 4.84
C ALA A 463 24.98 -8.81 5.86
N CYS A 464 25.89 -9.35 6.67
CA CYS A 464 25.52 -10.09 7.87
C CYS A 464 24.99 -9.11 8.93
N PHE A 465 24.37 -9.63 9.99
CA PHE A 465 23.79 -8.77 11.03
C PHE A 465 24.85 -7.91 11.74
N ALA A 466 26.07 -8.43 11.88
CA ALA A 466 27.21 -7.71 12.47
C ALA A 466 27.86 -6.69 11.49
N CYS A 467 27.47 -6.64 10.21
CA CYS A 467 27.96 -5.62 9.29
C CYS A 467 27.34 -4.24 9.58
N VAL A 468 26.06 -4.23 10.00
CA VAL A 468 25.29 -3.02 10.31
C VAL A 468 24.64 -3.19 11.69
N PRO A 469 25.45 -3.27 12.77
CA PRO A 469 24.92 -3.52 14.10
C PRO A 469 24.07 -2.33 14.59
N PRO A 470 22.96 -2.57 15.30
CA PRO A 470 22.22 -1.51 15.95
C PRO A 470 23.07 -0.87 17.06
N LEU A 471 22.77 0.39 17.40
CA LEU A 471 23.57 1.19 18.34
C LEU A 471 23.84 0.49 19.68
N VAL A 472 22.86 -0.24 20.21
CA VAL A 472 22.95 -0.99 21.47
C VAL A 472 24.05 -2.05 21.40
N VAL A 473 24.12 -2.79 20.28
CA VAL A 473 25.13 -3.82 20.04
C VAL A 473 26.50 -3.17 19.80
N ALA A 474 26.56 -2.15 18.93
CA ALA A 474 27.81 -1.45 18.61
C ALA A 474 28.46 -0.78 19.85
N SER A 475 27.64 -0.36 20.82
CA SER A 475 28.10 0.29 22.06
C SER A 475 28.32 -0.69 23.21
N ASN A 476 28.14 -2.00 23.00
CA ASN A 476 28.20 -3.04 24.05
C ASN A 476 27.31 -2.75 25.27
N ILE A 477 26.12 -2.17 25.04
CA ILE A 477 25.13 -1.93 26.09
C ILE A 477 24.29 -3.20 26.24
N ASP A 478 24.13 -3.68 27.47
CA ASP A 478 23.24 -4.82 27.73
C ASP A 478 21.78 -4.42 27.51
N GLU A 479 21.11 -5.08 26.55
CA GLU A 479 19.71 -4.86 26.20
C GLU A 479 18.77 -5.01 27.42
N ARG A 480 19.14 -5.85 28.39
CA ARG A 480 18.35 -6.06 29.62
C ARG A 480 18.23 -4.80 30.46
N THR A 481 19.18 -3.86 30.32
CA THR A 481 19.14 -2.57 31.02
C THR A 481 18.13 -1.58 30.41
N LEU A 482 17.71 -1.81 29.15
CA LEU A 482 16.73 -0.98 28.44
C LEU A 482 15.29 -1.42 28.73
N LYS A 483 15.08 -2.71 29.02
CA LYS A 483 13.76 -3.27 29.35
C LYS A 483 13.38 -2.92 30.79
N ARG A 484 12.40 -2.03 30.96
CA ARG A 484 11.82 -1.72 32.27
C ARG A 484 10.80 -2.79 32.66
N GLU A 485 10.92 -3.31 33.88
CA GLU A 485 9.94 -4.27 34.41
C GLU A 485 8.52 -3.68 34.36
N GLY A 486 7.57 -4.48 33.87
CA GLY A 486 6.16 -4.07 33.71
C GLY A 486 5.83 -3.31 32.41
N VAL A 487 6.82 -2.98 31.56
CA VAL A 487 6.57 -2.37 30.25
C VAL A 487 6.68 -3.42 29.16
N CYS A 488 5.54 -3.79 28.56
CA CYS A 488 5.52 -4.71 27.41
C CYS A 488 5.65 -3.93 26.11
N ALA A 489 6.42 -4.47 25.15
CA ALA A 489 6.37 -4.00 23.78
C ALA A 489 4.94 -4.10 23.23
N ALA A 490 4.47 -3.04 22.57
CA ALA A 490 3.22 -3.11 21.84
C ALA A 490 3.37 -4.18 20.75
N SER A 491 2.31 -4.96 20.56
CA SER A 491 2.31 -6.10 19.66
C SER A 491 0.99 -6.11 18.92
N LEU A 492 1.03 -5.87 17.62
CA LEU A 492 -0.14 -5.86 16.76
C LEU A 492 -0.10 -7.09 15.84
N PRO A 493 -1.13 -7.95 15.86
CA PRO A 493 -1.15 -9.19 15.07
C PRO A 493 -1.07 -8.92 13.56
N THR A 494 -1.54 -7.75 13.12
CA THR A 494 -1.48 -7.33 11.69
C THR A 494 -0.04 -7.13 11.24
N THR A 495 0.78 -6.39 11.99
CA THR A 495 2.18 -6.15 11.65
C THR A 495 2.97 -7.45 11.65
N MET A 496 2.72 -8.32 12.62
CA MET A 496 3.34 -9.65 12.67
C MET A 496 2.96 -10.50 11.46
N ALA A 497 1.69 -10.48 11.04
CA ALA A 497 1.22 -11.21 9.87
C ALA A 497 1.81 -10.68 8.55
N VAL A 498 1.96 -9.35 8.39
CA VAL A 498 2.60 -8.75 7.22
C VAL A 498 4.07 -9.16 7.13
N VAL A 499 4.81 -9.05 8.23
CA VAL A 499 6.23 -9.44 8.28
C VAL A 499 6.40 -10.94 8.05
N ALA A 500 5.56 -11.79 8.67
CA ALA A 500 5.56 -13.23 8.45
C ALA A 500 5.26 -13.58 6.98
N GLY A 501 4.28 -12.90 6.37
CA GLY A 501 3.94 -13.06 4.96
C GLY A 501 5.11 -12.70 4.03
N PHE A 502 5.80 -11.58 4.28
CA PHE A 502 7.00 -11.23 3.53
C PHE A 502 8.11 -12.27 3.71
N LEU A 503 8.35 -12.72 4.94
CA LEU A 503 9.42 -13.68 5.23
C LEU A 503 9.19 -15.01 4.50
N VAL A 504 7.96 -15.54 4.56
CA VAL A 504 7.60 -16.79 3.89
C VAL A 504 7.60 -16.62 2.38
N MET A 505 7.09 -15.53 1.84
CA MET A 505 7.14 -15.27 0.40
C MET A 505 8.58 -15.21 -0.11
N ASN A 506 9.48 -14.55 0.63
CA ASN A 506 10.90 -14.49 0.27
C ASN A 506 11.57 -15.86 0.39
N THR A 507 11.18 -16.65 1.40
CA THR A 507 11.59 -18.05 1.57
C THR A 507 11.19 -18.91 0.38
N LEU A 508 9.94 -18.81 -0.08
CA LEU A 508 9.46 -19.59 -1.23
C LEU A 508 10.18 -19.18 -2.52
N LYS A 509 10.33 -17.87 -2.80
CA LYS A 509 11.08 -17.39 -3.96
C LYS A 509 12.50 -17.95 -4.00
N TYR A 510 13.17 -17.97 -2.85
CA TYR A 510 14.52 -18.52 -2.71
C TYR A 510 14.55 -20.05 -2.88
N LEU A 511 13.69 -20.79 -2.18
CA LEU A 511 13.73 -22.26 -2.18
C LEU A 511 13.27 -22.88 -3.51
N LEU A 512 12.37 -22.21 -4.22
CA LEU A 512 11.73 -22.69 -5.45
C LEU A 512 12.18 -21.92 -6.71
N ASN A 513 13.15 -21.02 -6.59
CA ASN A 513 13.76 -20.27 -7.68
C ASN A 513 12.75 -19.60 -8.62
N PHE A 514 11.84 -18.80 -8.05
CA PHE A 514 10.89 -17.98 -8.83
C PHE A 514 10.87 -16.54 -8.34
N GLY A 515 10.56 -15.62 -9.24
CA GLY A 515 10.59 -14.18 -8.98
C GLY A 515 11.97 -13.70 -8.51
N GLU A 516 12.00 -12.53 -7.89
CA GLU A 516 13.24 -11.91 -7.39
C GLU A 516 13.31 -11.99 -5.87
N VAL A 517 14.35 -12.61 -5.32
CA VAL A 517 14.61 -12.64 -3.86
C VAL A 517 15.04 -11.25 -3.40
N SER A 518 14.36 -10.73 -2.37
CA SER A 518 14.65 -9.40 -1.85
C SER A 518 15.71 -9.48 -0.75
N HIS A 519 16.77 -8.68 -0.89
CA HIS A 519 17.84 -8.59 0.11
C HIS A 519 17.39 -7.93 1.41
N TYR A 520 16.60 -6.87 1.30
CA TYR A 520 15.94 -6.22 2.43
C TYR A 520 14.56 -5.73 2.00
N VAL A 521 13.56 -5.92 2.85
CA VAL A 521 12.23 -5.31 2.70
C VAL A 521 11.81 -4.75 4.04
N GLY A 522 11.66 -3.44 4.12
CA GLY A 522 11.05 -2.78 5.27
C GLY A 522 9.53 -2.78 5.16
N TYR A 523 8.87 -2.60 6.28
CA TYR A 523 7.44 -2.33 6.39
C TYR A 523 7.24 -1.20 7.38
N ASN A 524 6.68 -0.09 6.92
CA ASN A 524 6.19 0.99 7.76
C ASN A 524 4.67 1.03 7.68
N ALA A 525 4.00 0.59 8.75
CA ALA A 525 2.55 0.50 8.83
C ALA A 525 1.86 1.87 8.91
N LEU A 526 2.57 2.93 9.32
CA LEU A 526 2.01 4.28 9.36
C LEU A 526 1.87 4.90 7.97
N ALA A 527 2.75 4.50 7.05
CA ALA A 527 2.84 5.09 5.72
C ALA A 527 2.56 4.09 4.60
N ASP A 528 2.19 2.84 4.92
CA ASP A 528 2.09 1.72 3.97
C ASP A 528 3.28 1.71 2.99
N PHE A 529 4.49 1.84 3.55
CA PHE A 529 5.72 2.00 2.80
C PHE A 529 6.58 0.76 2.95
N PHE A 530 7.04 0.23 1.81
CA PHE A 530 7.76 -1.04 1.71
C PHE A 530 9.11 -0.83 1.00
N PRO A 531 10.09 -0.18 1.66
CA PRO A 531 11.38 0.07 1.04
C PRO A 531 12.09 -1.25 0.73
N ARG A 532 12.70 -1.32 -0.45
CA ARG A 532 13.58 -2.42 -0.85
C ARG A 532 14.98 -1.89 -1.01
N GLU A 533 15.93 -2.57 -0.37
CA GLU A 533 17.33 -2.19 -0.42
C GLU A 533 18.21 -3.43 -0.57
N SER A 534 19.43 -3.22 -1.05
CA SER A 534 20.48 -4.24 -1.06
C SER A 534 21.67 -3.78 -0.24
N ILE A 535 21.85 -4.40 0.93
CA ILE A 535 22.90 -4.04 1.88
C ILE A 535 24.11 -4.95 1.63
N LYS A 536 25.27 -4.35 1.31
CA LYS A 536 26.51 -5.07 1.04
C LYS A 536 27.30 -5.37 2.33
N PRO A 537 28.12 -6.43 2.34
CA PRO A 537 29.00 -6.75 3.47
C PRO A 537 29.92 -5.59 3.84
N ASN A 538 30.21 -5.44 5.12
CA ASN A 538 31.24 -4.55 5.63
C ASN A 538 32.61 -5.27 5.52
N PRO A 539 33.59 -4.75 4.76
CA PRO A 539 34.92 -5.35 4.63
C PRO A 539 35.67 -5.48 5.96
N SER A 540 35.37 -4.60 6.93
CA SER A 540 35.93 -4.61 8.28
C SER A 540 34.89 -5.02 9.33
N CYS A 541 33.99 -5.95 9.00
CA CYS A 541 33.01 -6.48 9.96
C CYS A 541 33.71 -7.10 11.18
N ASP A 542 33.15 -6.91 12.38
CA ASP A 542 33.70 -7.45 13.63
C ASP A 542 33.70 -8.99 13.67
N ASP A 543 32.81 -9.62 12.90
CA ASP A 543 32.76 -11.07 12.76
C ASP A 543 33.84 -11.56 11.76
N ARG A 544 34.84 -12.26 12.29
CA ARG A 544 35.94 -12.85 11.50
C ARG A 544 35.43 -13.83 10.44
N HIS A 545 34.41 -14.63 10.74
CA HIS A 545 33.86 -15.57 9.76
C HIS A 545 33.20 -14.83 8.62
N CYS A 546 32.54 -13.69 8.87
CA CYS A 546 32.02 -12.84 7.79
C CYS A 546 33.14 -12.39 6.83
N GLN A 547 34.28 -11.94 7.36
CA GLN A 547 35.42 -11.54 6.52
C GLN A 547 36.00 -12.71 5.70
N ILE A 548 36.05 -13.91 6.29
CA ILE A 548 36.49 -15.13 5.59
C ILE A 548 35.53 -15.42 4.42
N ARG A 549 34.22 -15.39 4.68
CA ARG A 549 33.18 -15.67 3.68
C ARG A 549 33.18 -14.64 2.54
N GLN A 550 33.49 -13.38 2.84
CA GLN A 550 33.64 -12.33 1.80
C GLN A 550 34.78 -12.69 0.82
N LYS A 551 35.93 -13.13 1.34
CA LYS A 551 37.05 -13.56 0.49
C LYS A 551 36.70 -14.79 -0.34
N GLU A 552 36.06 -15.79 0.28
CA GLU A 552 35.59 -16.99 -0.44
C GLU A 552 34.62 -16.62 -1.58
N TYR A 553 33.75 -15.63 -1.35
CA TYR A 553 32.82 -15.13 -2.36
C TYR A 553 33.53 -14.38 -3.50
N GLU A 554 34.52 -13.55 -3.20
CA GLU A 554 35.35 -12.85 -4.20
C GLU A 554 36.17 -13.84 -5.05
N GLU A 555 36.74 -14.88 -4.42
CA GLU A 555 37.44 -15.97 -5.10
C GLU A 555 36.49 -16.77 -6.01
N LYS A 556 35.25 -17.00 -5.55
CA LYS A 556 34.22 -17.64 -6.37
C LYS A 556 33.86 -16.80 -7.60
N ILE A 557 33.58 -15.51 -7.43
CA ILE A 557 33.28 -14.61 -8.57
C ILE A 557 34.44 -14.53 -9.56
N SER A 558 35.68 -14.49 -9.06
CA SER A 558 36.86 -14.39 -9.93
C SER A 558 37.22 -15.70 -10.65
N SER A 559 36.78 -16.84 -10.15
CA SER A 559 36.98 -18.16 -10.77
C SER A 559 35.84 -18.59 -11.69
N GLU A 560 34.64 -18.03 -11.52
CA GLU A 560 33.54 -18.21 -12.46
C GLU A 560 33.91 -17.53 -13.80
N PRO A 561 33.86 -18.26 -14.94
CA PRO A 561 34.07 -17.63 -16.23
C PRO A 561 33.05 -16.51 -16.37
N ILE A 562 33.50 -15.32 -16.77
CA ILE A 562 32.64 -14.22 -17.17
C ILE A 562 31.86 -14.71 -18.41
N THR A 563 30.79 -15.43 -18.15
CA THR A 563 29.70 -15.56 -19.08
C THR A 563 29.07 -14.18 -19.05
N LEU A 564 29.41 -13.38 -20.06
CA LEU A 564 28.51 -12.33 -20.52
C LEU A 564 27.25 -13.06 -20.98
N ASP A 565 26.42 -13.46 -20.02
CA ASP A 565 25.07 -13.90 -20.27
C ASP A 565 24.31 -12.61 -20.62
N ILE A 566 24.57 -12.12 -21.83
CA ILE A 566 23.60 -11.35 -22.60
C ILE A 566 22.56 -12.38 -23.08
N GLN A 567 21.99 -13.14 -22.16
CA GLN A 567 20.59 -13.46 -22.27
C GLN A 567 19.91 -12.20 -21.75
N ALA A 568 19.81 -11.20 -22.64
CA ALA A 568 18.56 -10.46 -22.67
C ALA A 568 17.46 -11.53 -22.56
N PRO A 569 16.47 -11.40 -21.65
CA PRO A 569 15.36 -12.35 -21.67
C PRO A 569 14.98 -12.47 -23.14
N GLU A 570 15.07 -13.69 -23.68
CA GLU A 570 14.48 -13.94 -24.98
C GLU A 570 13.01 -13.66 -24.71
N ASP A 571 12.60 -12.42 -24.93
CA ASP A 571 11.21 -12.03 -25.05
C ASP A 571 10.78 -12.84 -26.27
N GLU A 572 10.33 -14.07 -26.01
CA GLU A 572 9.64 -14.85 -27.03
C GLU A 572 8.64 -13.88 -27.64
N PRO A 573 8.69 -13.66 -28.97
CA PRO A 573 7.87 -12.66 -29.60
C PRO A 573 6.43 -12.93 -29.19
N ILE A 574 5.79 -11.95 -28.54
CA ILE A 574 4.46 -12.13 -27.97
C ILE A 574 3.52 -12.50 -29.12
N ILE A 575 3.09 -13.75 -29.16
CA ILE A 575 2.19 -14.25 -30.19
C ILE A 575 0.77 -13.88 -29.77
N HIS A 576 0.13 -13.01 -30.56
CA HIS A 576 -1.28 -12.71 -30.40
C HIS A 576 -2.09 -13.76 -31.17
N GLU A 577 -2.86 -14.60 -30.48
CA GLU A 577 -3.72 -15.62 -31.10
C GLU A 577 -4.73 -14.99 -32.08
N GLU A 578 -5.17 -13.77 -31.79
CA GLU A 578 -6.06 -12.98 -32.62
C GLU A 578 -5.50 -11.57 -32.80
N ASN A 579 -5.46 -11.10 -34.05
CA ASN A 579 -5.12 -9.73 -34.40
C ASN A 579 -5.91 -9.30 -35.64
N ASP A 580 -7.22 -9.50 -35.60
CA ASP A 580 -8.14 -9.23 -36.73
C ASP A 580 -8.13 -7.76 -37.18
N TRP A 581 -7.66 -6.87 -36.30
CA TRP A 581 -7.60 -5.43 -36.51
C TRP A 581 -6.26 -4.95 -37.08
N GLY A 582 -5.32 -5.86 -37.36
CA GLY A 582 -4.00 -5.52 -37.91
C GLY A 582 -3.23 -4.55 -37.02
N ILE A 583 -3.34 -4.71 -35.70
CA ILE A 583 -2.66 -3.87 -34.73
C ILE A 583 -1.17 -4.21 -34.78
N GLU A 584 -0.35 -3.25 -35.18
CA GLU A 584 1.09 -3.40 -35.27
C GLU A 584 1.76 -2.77 -34.04
N VAL A 585 2.80 -3.44 -33.53
CA VAL A 585 3.69 -2.85 -32.53
C VAL A 585 4.67 -1.96 -33.28
N VAL A 586 4.53 -0.64 -33.12
CA VAL A 586 5.44 0.33 -33.74
C VAL A 586 6.67 0.50 -32.85
N ASP A 587 7.84 0.11 -33.37
CA ASP A 587 9.12 0.38 -32.74
C ASP A 587 9.37 1.90 -32.70
N SER A 588 9.70 2.44 -31.52
CA SER A 588 9.91 3.87 -31.32
C SER A 588 11.21 4.42 -31.93
N ASP A 589 12.03 3.59 -32.58
CA ASP A 589 13.42 3.90 -32.94
C ASP A 589 13.71 4.05 -34.45
N THR A 590 12.72 4.04 -35.34
CA THR A 590 12.96 4.29 -36.78
C THR A 590 12.43 5.66 -37.22
N THR A 591 13.31 6.66 -37.22
CA THR A 591 13.09 7.91 -37.97
C THR A 591 13.81 7.83 -39.32
N GLU A 592 13.04 7.78 -40.40
CA GLU A 592 13.53 7.89 -41.77
C GLU A 592 14.19 9.26 -42.02
N ALA A 593 15.42 9.26 -42.51
CA ALA A 593 16.17 10.46 -42.86
C ALA A 593 15.98 10.83 -44.35
N PRO A 594 15.74 12.12 -44.70
CA PRO A 594 15.93 12.61 -46.05
C PRO A 594 17.33 13.19 -46.27
N SER A 595 17.81 13.00 -47.49
CA SER A 595 19.17 13.18 -48.01
C SER A 595 19.64 14.65 -48.23
N SER A 596 20.87 14.90 -47.77
CA SER A 596 21.99 15.69 -48.35
C SER A 596 21.85 17.14 -48.89
N SER A 597 22.91 17.91 -48.55
CA SER A 597 23.49 19.15 -49.14
C SER A 597 23.10 20.47 -48.44
N ALA A 598 23.99 21.42 -48.09
CA ALA A 598 25.42 21.65 -48.34
C ALA A 598 26.06 22.45 -47.17
N ALA A 599 27.36 22.26 -46.94
CA ALA A 599 28.10 22.75 -45.76
C ALA A 599 28.44 24.25 -45.79
N THR A 600 28.35 24.92 -44.63
CA THR A 600 28.89 26.27 -44.39
C THR A 600 29.97 26.21 -43.31
N GLU A 601 31.22 26.59 -43.64
CA GLU A 601 32.36 26.57 -42.71
C GLU A 601 32.34 27.74 -41.71
N VAL A 602 32.85 27.48 -40.49
CA VAL A 602 32.99 28.43 -39.36
C VAL A 602 34.47 28.78 -39.19
N ALA A 603 34.79 30.02 -38.76
CA ALA A 603 36.17 30.47 -38.51
C ALA A 603 36.96 29.57 -37.52
N PRO A 604 38.32 29.56 -37.57
CA PRO A 604 39.12 28.61 -36.81
C PRO A 604 38.93 28.79 -35.30
N GLY A 605 38.26 27.83 -34.66
CA GLY A 605 38.09 27.74 -33.20
C GLY A 605 36.66 27.64 -32.66
N LEU A 606 35.61 27.67 -33.51
CA LEU A 606 34.21 27.58 -33.07
C LEU A 606 33.40 26.57 -33.91
N LYS A 607 32.51 25.80 -33.27
CA LYS A 607 31.50 24.95 -33.92
C LYS A 607 30.10 25.36 -33.46
N PHE A 608 29.12 25.41 -34.37
CA PHE A 608 27.70 25.56 -34.03
C PHE A 608 27.14 24.22 -33.54
N ALA A 609 26.26 24.24 -32.54
CA ALA A 609 25.54 23.05 -32.08
C ALA A 609 24.31 22.72 -32.96
N TYR A 610 23.82 23.66 -33.77
CA TYR A 610 22.68 23.51 -34.69
C TYR A 610 22.54 24.73 -35.64
N GLU A 611 22.01 24.51 -36.85
CA GLU A 611 21.76 25.55 -37.88
C GLU A 611 20.48 26.37 -37.62
N PRO A 612 20.47 27.71 -37.88
CA PRO A 612 19.28 28.54 -37.71
C PRO A 612 18.51 28.71 -39.02
N THR A 613 17.24 28.28 -39.05
CA THR A 613 16.29 28.72 -40.09
C THR A 613 15.01 29.34 -39.53
N GLN A 614 15.01 30.67 -39.63
CA GLN A 614 13.96 31.61 -40.04
C GLN A 614 12.47 31.26 -39.79
N THR A 615 11.81 32.13 -39.02
CA THR A 615 10.34 32.34 -38.98
C THR A 615 9.99 33.64 -39.75
N PRO A 616 8.71 34.04 -40.00
CA PRO A 616 7.39 33.37 -39.85
C PRO A 616 6.38 33.72 -41.00
N LYS A 617 5.11 33.24 -40.93
CA LYS A 617 3.89 34.07 -41.14
C LYS A 617 2.56 33.43 -40.67
N LYS A 618 1.70 34.28 -40.11
CA LYS A 618 0.36 34.07 -39.49
C LYS A 618 -0.79 33.98 -40.52
N ASN A 619 -1.94 33.44 -40.06
CA ASN A 619 -3.36 33.87 -40.22
C ASN A 619 -4.28 32.62 -40.14
N SER A 620 -5.56 32.58 -39.74
CA SER A 620 -6.53 33.39 -38.98
C SER A 620 -7.87 32.60 -38.98
N SER A 621 -8.75 32.86 -37.98
CA SER A 621 -10.24 32.82 -37.99
C SER A 621 -11.06 31.50 -38.09
N ASP A 622 -11.86 31.30 -37.02
CA ASP A 622 -13.32 31.04 -36.93
C ASP A 622 -13.98 29.74 -37.44
N ASN A 623 -14.65 28.98 -36.54
CA ASN A 623 -16.08 29.14 -36.23
C ASN A 623 -16.65 28.07 -35.26
N LEU A 624 -17.52 28.53 -34.34
CA LEU A 624 -18.34 27.78 -33.39
C LEU A 624 -19.50 27.03 -34.07
N LYS A 625 -19.88 25.85 -33.52
CA LYS A 625 -21.30 25.46 -33.30
C LYS A 625 -21.45 24.64 -32.00
N LEU A 626 -22.49 24.96 -31.22
CA LEU A 626 -22.86 24.40 -29.91
C LEU A 626 -24.17 23.59 -30.03
N SER A 627 -24.26 22.45 -29.35
CA SER A 627 -25.50 21.84 -28.77
C SER A 627 -25.12 20.59 -27.93
N PRO A 628 -26.03 19.93 -27.18
CA PRO A 628 -26.75 20.36 -25.98
C PRO A 628 -26.52 19.35 -24.81
N SER A 629 -25.74 19.70 -23.78
CA SER A 629 -25.28 18.72 -22.76
C SER A 629 -25.96 18.78 -21.39
N GLN A 630 -27.11 19.44 -21.24
CA GLN A 630 -27.75 19.63 -19.92
C GLN A 630 -28.89 18.64 -19.61
N ALA A 631 -29.29 17.78 -20.54
CA ALA A 631 -30.29 16.72 -20.27
C ALA A 631 -29.68 15.40 -19.80
N VAL A 632 -28.41 15.13 -20.14
CA VAL A 632 -27.78 13.80 -19.95
C VAL A 632 -27.35 13.54 -18.49
N THR A 633 -27.11 14.58 -17.69
CA THR A 633 -26.55 14.45 -16.34
C THR A 633 -27.58 14.05 -15.27
N LYS A 634 -28.88 14.27 -15.50
CA LYS A 634 -29.91 13.93 -14.51
C LYS A 634 -30.33 12.46 -14.61
N GLU A 635 -30.53 11.98 -15.83
CA GLU A 635 -30.90 10.59 -16.13
C GLU A 635 -29.74 9.62 -15.81
N TRP A 636 -28.50 10.05 -16.03
CA TRP A 636 -27.32 9.24 -15.73
C TRP A 636 -27.08 9.07 -14.22
N MET A 637 -27.38 10.09 -13.39
CA MET A 637 -27.20 10.00 -11.94
C MET A 637 -28.28 9.19 -11.22
N GLU A 638 -29.51 9.14 -11.76
CA GLU A 638 -30.58 8.28 -11.22
C GLU A 638 -30.28 6.80 -11.51
N ASN A 639 -29.84 6.48 -12.73
CA ASN A 639 -29.48 5.11 -13.12
C ASN A 639 -28.31 4.50 -12.30
N ILE A 640 -27.33 5.32 -11.88
CA ILE A 640 -26.20 4.85 -11.06
C ILE A 640 -26.61 4.61 -9.61
N ARG A 641 -27.50 5.45 -9.07
CA ARG A 641 -28.06 5.24 -7.72
C ARG A 641 -28.81 3.91 -7.65
N ASP A 642 -29.61 3.61 -8.67
CA ASP A 642 -30.40 2.39 -8.72
C ASP A 642 -29.51 1.14 -8.91
N ALA A 643 -28.46 1.23 -9.73
CA ALA A 643 -27.49 0.15 -9.90
C ALA A 643 -26.74 -0.22 -8.60
N LEU A 644 -26.37 0.77 -7.79
CA LEU A 644 -25.67 0.55 -6.52
C LEU A 644 -26.58 0.00 -5.42
N LEU A 645 -27.88 0.33 -5.45
CA LEU A 645 -28.87 -0.21 -4.52
C LEU A 645 -29.24 -1.66 -4.87
N GLU A 646 -29.31 -2.00 -6.16
CA GLU A 646 -29.61 -3.37 -6.61
C GLU A 646 -28.45 -4.34 -6.33
N GLU A 647 -27.19 -3.87 -6.43
CA GLU A 647 -26.01 -4.67 -6.09
C GLU A 647 -25.96 -5.03 -4.58
N ASP A 648 -26.35 -4.08 -3.71
CA ASP A 648 -26.42 -4.30 -2.26
C ASP A 648 -27.58 -5.23 -1.87
N ARG A 649 -28.70 -5.17 -2.61
CA ARG A 649 -29.84 -6.08 -2.44
C ARG A 649 -29.48 -7.52 -2.84
N LEU A 650 -28.80 -7.71 -3.98
CA LEU A 650 -28.34 -9.03 -4.43
C LEU A 650 -27.32 -9.66 -3.47
N LYS A 651 -26.42 -8.86 -2.89
CA LYS A 651 -25.48 -9.32 -1.86
C LYS A 651 -26.17 -9.68 -0.54
N LYS A 652 -27.24 -8.98 -0.16
CA LYS A 652 -28.07 -9.32 1.01
C LYS A 652 -28.91 -10.58 0.80
N GLU A 653 -29.38 -10.84 -0.42
CA GLU A 653 -30.10 -12.08 -0.77
C GLU A 653 -29.18 -13.30 -0.82
N GLN A 654 -27.92 -13.15 -1.27
CA GLN A 654 -26.91 -14.22 -1.21
C GLN A 654 -26.50 -14.58 0.23
N ASN A 655 -26.45 -13.61 1.14
CA ASN A 655 -26.17 -13.86 2.56
C ASN A 655 -27.35 -14.43 3.36
N LYS A 656 -28.57 -14.45 2.81
CA LYS A 656 -29.73 -15.13 3.41
C LYS A 656 -29.92 -16.58 2.93
N ARG A 657 -29.16 -17.01 1.91
CA ARG A 657 -29.19 -18.38 1.35
C ARG A 657 -27.99 -19.25 1.78
N LYS A 658 -27.09 -18.71 2.60
CA LYS A 658 -26.11 -19.44 3.41
C LYS A 658 -26.55 -19.39 4.85
#